data_AF-A0A933FFP7-F1
#
_entry.id   AF-A0A933FFP7-F1
#
_cell.length_a   1.000
_cell.length_b   1.000
_cell.length_c   1.000
_cell.angle_alpha   90.00
_cell.angle_beta   90.00
_cell.angle_gamma   90.00
#
_symmetry.space_group_name_H-M   'P 1'
#
loop_
_entity.id
_entity.type
_entity.pdbx_description
1 polymer ?
#
loop_
_entity_poly.entity_id
_entity_poly.type
_entity_poly.pdbx_seq_one_letter_code
_entity_poly.pdbx_strand_id
1 'polypeptide(L)'
;MAFLAALLAFALAAAPARAMDVSLPLAAAPGPAAGAAAAGAMLAQLAALQPGLGAGPSLGPTLRSLRSEYAVLPRGERKEALGLLLHAVSGTPEAAGELARAHALDKPALELFARAVMPVWAQAKKDDAVKHELEFLRGALWRPGELEAIRAARKASSAEPQQKTALHQVYVALREWGLKNEVDLAPPIQAWADAYAAPAALPAEARLRPAAPQRWWRRARARVTAYFFDIDDNILSRLPTKIVLFHRTTGEEHAISTDEYARVRRAVESGADLEVEAGGRRFNARDYQILKRRDQDSFREFKGDNLLKAVKWAVESLPKASWQGPSWHSFAQALSDPETARQVAIVTARGHAPEAIQEAFVYLQQKGFIKYLPRIENLRAVGDSAEPSQAKLDAVVELTDEIQKEEFGSNPNKILNQDGTAKKVLHSVGFSDDDHGNFTTVAEGLKRLILANPGRWSRVKIALFYTGPPQPGLEPGAYVLTSDGELRPLTTDEHGEELVANIQEPGDYSKPRHLPLPEPVKTRSPRASVDDVIEAMVVSRPYEGTVADAKPGTDLLALQIRMIRDYIALGVPNERKKIILTRYSVDSDDLADALIEAKRAGIAVDFVTDFNVSMEATFQEGQEIIRSFGNAWTKDDSRGRFLQKLLGAGFTIMDRRAEGAPPWAIYSQPLYNKGNPSIDPIMHEKTLLLVTAAEDPAAPPSVRYYFGTDNLTTHRRYNRGFLINEEKTALHALAHAGAIKAAFREGKTIDEVESVPPFRVYFEDDTYIETAYTNGKYNPNDRAVAILEGAAREPNRIKIRGVGLSHFAFTNGNLATALKRAMQAQPGFEVFGAFDDKFVPIWGYGKAAAMDGFTLAPPFGKGLWGWAGALAKRTRLWVYQRVVDGMVDADPEGPPTNRDVHHDKTTWIRAEIDGKEWVFVFTGSLNASNHIENAEVQTVFRLKPDSRWAKALQESVVKVVEGEPQYFLPLARAVIRQVVGALVGVSSVHVRIETLEAIEAALKDRSLPAARRALEDVAAYARELLKEQFLPAAAEERVARFVRFVDWYHAMLREGKFRAPLYDRKLVSVGAVIAKPELTPWRQRNLLNAALWEPGLSEPDLELRIAKAWEILELKGKLPKPRRKDSPAPEPASAQAALN
;
A
#
# COMPACT_ATOMS: atom_id res chain seq x y z
N MET A 1 29.51 61.92 -12.15
CA MET A 1 28.90 60.71 -11.56
C MET A 1 29.71 60.13 -10.40
N ALA A 2 31.05 60.09 -10.45
CA ALA A 2 31.89 59.78 -9.28
C ALA A 2 32.02 60.93 -8.24
N PHE A 3 31.46 62.11 -8.53
CA PHE A 3 31.52 63.31 -7.66
C PHE A 3 30.27 63.49 -6.77
N LEU A 4 29.16 62.79 -7.06
CA LEU A 4 27.96 62.79 -6.20
C LEU A 4 28.06 61.76 -5.05
N ALA A 5 28.89 60.73 -5.21
CA ALA A 5 29.12 59.70 -4.19
C ALA A 5 30.03 60.18 -3.04
N ALA A 6 30.80 61.26 -3.24
CA ALA A 6 31.70 61.82 -2.23
C ALA A 6 31.03 62.83 -1.28
N LEU A 7 29.79 63.27 -1.56
CA LEU A 7 29.07 64.26 -0.76
C LEU A 7 28.11 63.64 0.28
N LEU A 8 27.79 62.35 0.16
CA LEU A 8 27.01 61.63 1.18
C LEU A 8 27.87 60.98 2.28
N ALA A 9 29.19 60.90 2.08
CA ALA A 9 30.10 60.27 3.04
C ALA A 9 30.61 61.22 4.15
N PHE A 10 30.19 62.49 4.17
CA PHE A 10 30.73 63.50 5.10
C PHE A 10 29.73 64.10 6.10
N ALA A 11 28.53 63.52 6.26
CA ALA A 11 27.52 64.05 7.19
C ALA A 11 26.94 63.00 8.16
N LEU A 12 27.72 62.00 8.57
CA LEU A 12 27.36 61.06 9.63
C LEU A 12 28.52 60.87 10.62
N ALA A 13 28.77 61.90 11.43
CA ALA A 13 29.49 61.78 12.69
C ALA A 13 29.10 62.92 13.64
N ALA A 14 28.10 62.69 14.51
CA ALA A 14 27.96 63.20 15.88
C ALA A 14 26.51 62.97 16.39
N ALA A 15 26.38 62.52 17.63
CA ALA A 15 25.17 62.10 18.36
C ALA A 15 24.07 63.19 18.52
N PRO A 16 22.95 62.92 19.23
CA PRO A 16 22.02 61.78 19.22
C PRO A 16 20.58 62.24 18.89
N ALA A 17 19.85 61.52 18.04
CA ALA A 17 18.42 61.79 17.85
C ALA A 17 17.57 60.88 18.76
N ARG A 18 16.88 61.52 19.70
CA ARG A 18 15.91 60.96 20.65
C ARG A 18 14.86 60.09 19.95
N ALA A 19 14.46 59.00 20.60
CA ALA A 19 13.19 58.35 20.32
C ALA A 19 12.07 59.37 20.50
N MET A 20 11.38 59.74 19.41
CA MET A 20 10.09 60.41 19.50
C MET A 20 9.07 59.36 19.90
N ASP A 21 8.61 59.45 21.14
CA ASP A 21 7.42 58.78 21.61
C ASP A 21 6.21 59.46 20.95
N VAL A 22 5.72 58.90 19.85
CA VAL A 22 4.50 59.37 19.18
C VAL A 22 3.31 58.64 19.80
N SER A 23 2.92 59.07 20.99
CA SER A 23 1.60 58.75 21.55
C SER A 23 0.60 59.78 20.99
N LEU A 24 -0.20 59.37 20.01
CA LEU A 24 -1.37 60.16 19.58
C LEU A 24 -2.51 59.88 20.56
N PRO A 25 -3.10 60.90 21.20
CA PRO A 25 -4.25 60.70 22.06
C PRO A 25 -5.50 60.43 21.20
N LEU A 26 -6.08 59.24 21.36
CA LEU A 26 -7.42 58.92 20.87
C LEU A 26 -8.45 59.71 21.69
N ALA A 27 -8.97 60.81 21.13
CA ALA A 27 -10.16 61.44 21.67
C ALA A 27 -11.38 60.57 21.32
N ALA A 28 -12.09 60.10 22.35
CA ALA A 28 -13.21 59.18 22.22
C ALA A 28 -14.42 59.85 21.55
N ALA A 29 -14.75 59.41 20.33
CA ALA A 29 -16.08 59.58 19.75
C ALA A 29 -16.88 58.29 19.98
N PRO A 30 -18.08 58.32 20.57
CA PRO A 30 -18.83 57.09 20.84
C PRO A 30 -19.47 56.53 19.56
N GLY A 31 -19.36 55.22 19.37
CA GLY A 31 -20.03 54.47 18.29
C GLY A 31 -19.10 53.89 17.22
N PRO A 32 -19.64 53.28 16.14
CA PRO A 32 -18.90 52.47 15.16
C PRO A 32 -17.69 53.16 14.49
N ALA A 33 -17.67 54.51 14.49
CA ALA A 33 -16.55 55.30 14.02
C ALA A 33 -15.25 55.10 14.85
N ALA A 34 -15.36 54.76 16.14
CA ALA A 34 -14.21 54.50 17.01
C ALA A 34 -13.45 53.23 16.63
N GLY A 35 -14.17 52.15 16.28
CA GLY A 35 -13.57 50.89 15.84
C GLY A 35 -12.81 51.02 14.52
N ALA A 36 -13.34 51.80 13.57
CA ALA A 36 -12.68 52.09 12.30
C ALA A 36 -11.44 52.98 12.47
N ALA A 37 -11.49 53.99 13.35
CA ALA A 37 -10.34 54.85 13.65
C ALA A 37 -9.20 54.09 14.35
N ALA A 38 -9.54 53.20 15.30
CA ALA A 38 -8.56 52.34 15.96
C ALA A 38 -7.89 51.35 14.98
N ALA A 39 -8.66 50.74 14.07
CA ALA A 39 -8.12 49.88 13.02
C ALA A 39 -7.20 50.65 12.06
N GLY A 40 -7.57 51.88 11.68
CA GLY A 40 -6.73 52.76 10.86
C GLY A 40 -5.40 53.13 11.52
N ALA A 41 -5.41 53.43 12.82
CA ALA A 41 -4.20 53.75 13.58
C ALA A 41 -3.25 52.53 13.71
N MET A 42 -3.80 51.34 13.96
CA MET A 42 -3.03 50.09 14.00
C MET A 42 -2.37 49.77 12.66
N LEU A 43 -3.09 49.98 11.55
CA LEU A 43 -2.57 49.76 10.20
C LEU A 43 -1.50 50.79 9.81
N ALA A 44 -1.64 52.05 10.24
CA ALA A 44 -0.63 53.09 10.03
C ALA A 44 0.67 52.81 10.80
N GLN A 45 0.59 52.30 12.04
CA GLN A 45 1.76 51.88 12.81
C GLN A 45 2.48 50.69 12.16
N LEU A 46 1.73 49.71 11.62
CA LEU A 46 2.30 48.57 10.89
C LEU A 46 3.00 49.00 9.59
N ALA A 47 2.45 49.99 8.87
CA ALA A 47 3.03 50.52 7.64
C ALA A 47 4.30 51.36 7.89
N ALA A 48 4.40 52.08 9.02
CA ALA A 48 5.56 52.91 9.36
C ALA A 48 6.84 52.11 9.65
N LEU A 49 6.75 50.78 9.86
CA LEU A 49 7.87 49.89 10.15
C LEU A 49 8.68 49.48 8.89
N GLN A 50 8.30 49.95 7.70
CA GLN A 50 8.84 49.43 6.45
C GLN A 50 10.30 49.84 6.06
N PRO A 51 10.84 51.03 6.38
CA PRO A 51 12.13 51.40 5.76
C PRO A 51 13.37 50.72 6.37
N GLY A 52 13.24 49.83 7.36
CA GLY A 52 14.38 49.29 8.14
C GLY A 52 14.55 47.77 8.19
N LEU A 53 13.78 46.97 7.44
CA LEU A 53 13.83 45.50 7.56
C LEU A 53 14.96 44.84 6.74
N GLY A 54 16.18 45.36 6.91
CA GLY A 54 17.42 44.64 6.63
C GLY A 54 18.00 44.13 7.95
N ALA A 55 17.74 42.85 8.26
CA ALA A 55 18.25 42.08 9.41
C ALA A 55 17.93 42.62 10.84
N GLY A 56 16.80 42.15 11.40
CA GLY A 56 16.40 42.22 12.83
C GLY A 56 15.47 43.40 13.19
N PRO A 57 14.43 43.27 14.08
CA PRO A 57 14.16 42.24 15.09
C PRO A 57 12.81 41.48 14.91
N SER A 58 12.50 40.50 15.79
CA SER A 58 11.26 39.69 15.76
C SER A 58 10.00 40.55 15.92
N LEU A 59 8.94 40.27 15.15
CA LEU A 59 7.61 40.91 15.23
C LEU A 59 6.87 40.75 16.58
N GLY A 60 7.35 39.87 17.47
CA GLY A 60 6.69 39.49 18.72
C GLY A 60 6.41 40.63 19.72
N PRO A 61 7.36 41.56 20.01
CA PRO A 61 7.12 42.66 20.95
C PRO A 61 6.05 43.66 20.46
N THR A 62 6.00 43.94 19.15
CA THR A 62 5.03 44.85 18.54
C THR A 62 3.61 44.28 18.60
N LEU A 63 3.44 42.98 18.31
CA LEU A 63 2.15 42.30 18.45
C LEU A 63 1.67 42.25 19.92
N ARG A 64 2.60 42.17 20.89
CA ARG A 64 2.28 42.29 22.32
C ARG A 64 1.87 43.71 22.74
N SER A 65 2.45 44.75 22.15
CA SER A 65 2.03 46.14 22.38
C SER A 65 0.63 46.41 21.82
N LEU A 66 0.36 45.94 20.59
CA LEU A 66 -0.97 46.01 19.97
C LEU A 66 -2.02 45.23 20.79
N ARG A 67 -1.64 44.12 21.42
CA ARG A 67 -2.50 43.36 22.35
C ARG A 67 -2.89 44.18 23.59
N SER A 68 -1.97 44.95 24.18
CA SER A 68 -2.29 45.81 25.32
C SER A 68 -3.21 46.98 24.96
N GLU A 69 -3.01 47.60 23.79
CA GLU A 69 -3.87 48.69 23.30
C GLU A 69 -5.25 48.19 22.87
N TYR A 70 -5.34 46.98 22.31
CA TYR A 70 -6.60 46.35 21.92
C TYR A 70 -7.42 45.88 23.14
N ALA A 71 -6.76 45.50 24.24
CA ALA A 71 -7.44 45.01 25.45
C ALA A 71 -8.26 46.08 26.19
N VAL A 72 -7.92 47.36 26.01
CA VAL A 72 -8.60 48.50 26.67
C VAL A 72 -9.83 49.02 25.92
N LEU A 73 -10.10 48.56 24.69
CA LEU A 73 -11.31 48.92 23.94
C LEU A 73 -12.58 48.26 24.51
N PRO A 74 -13.77 48.89 24.42
CA PRO A 74 -15.05 48.23 24.70
C PRO A 74 -15.27 47.00 23.80
N ARG A 75 -15.96 45.96 24.31
CA ARG A 75 -16.08 44.64 23.66
C ARG A 75 -16.73 44.70 22.26
N GLY A 76 -17.65 45.63 22.02
CA GLY A 76 -18.28 45.83 20.71
C GLY A 76 -17.29 46.35 19.67
N GLU A 77 -16.49 47.35 20.04
CA GLU A 77 -15.50 47.99 19.18
C GLU A 77 -14.32 47.07 18.88
N ARG A 78 -13.93 46.21 19.83
CA ARG A 78 -12.97 45.12 19.58
C ARG A 78 -13.42 44.22 18.43
N LYS A 79 -14.68 43.76 18.48
CA LYS A 79 -15.23 42.82 17.49
C LYS A 79 -15.24 43.42 16.09
N GLU A 80 -15.51 44.73 15.99
CA GLU A 80 -15.54 45.48 14.72
C GLU A 80 -14.14 45.75 14.17
N ALA A 81 -13.20 46.23 15.00
CA ALA A 81 -11.82 46.50 14.60
C ALA A 81 -11.08 45.23 14.12
N LEU A 82 -11.31 44.09 14.77
CA LEU A 82 -10.72 42.80 14.36
C LEU A 82 -11.46 42.15 13.19
N GLY A 83 -12.76 42.40 13.04
CA GLY A 83 -13.53 42.04 11.84
C GLY A 83 -12.95 42.71 10.60
N LEU A 84 -12.66 44.01 10.67
CA LEU A 84 -12.01 44.77 9.60
C LEU A 84 -10.58 44.28 9.32
N LEU A 85 -9.79 43.98 10.37
CA LEU A 85 -8.43 43.45 10.24
C LEU A 85 -8.42 42.06 9.58
N LEU A 86 -9.31 41.16 10.00
CA LEU A 86 -9.42 39.80 9.43
C LEU A 86 -9.97 39.82 8.00
N HIS A 87 -10.87 40.75 7.67
CA HIS A 87 -11.41 40.89 6.33
C HIS A 87 -10.37 41.44 5.36
N ALA A 88 -9.57 42.44 5.78
CA ALA A 88 -8.44 42.96 5.02
C ALA A 88 -7.33 41.91 4.80
N VAL A 89 -7.17 40.96 5.73
CA VAL A 89 -6.18 39.87 5.66
C VAL A 89 -6.66 38.66 4.81
N SER A 90 -7.96 38.57 4.49
CA SER A 90 -8.56 37.39 3.85
C SER A 90 -8.37 37.26 2.32
N GLY A 91 -7.80 38.27 1.64
CA GLY A 91 -7.05 38.06 0.40
C GLY A 91 -7.82 37.74 -0.90
N THR A 92 -8.92 38.43 -1.21
CA THR A 92 -9.52 38.42 -2.58
C THR A 92 -9.73 39.83 -3.13
N PRO A 93 -9.48 40.09 -4.43
CA PRO A 93 -9.72 41.39 -5.07
C PRO A 93 -11.16 41.89 -4.91
N GLU A 94 -12.15 41.00 -4.92
CA GLU A 94 -13.56 41.36 -4.69
C GLU A 94 -13.82 41.90 -3.28
N ALA A 95 -13.24 41.28 -2.24
CA ALA A 95 -13.38 41.74 -0.84
C ALA A 95 -12.73 43.11 -0.60
N ALA A 96 -11.60 43.38 -1.25
CA ALA A 96 -10.96 44.70 -1.23
C ALA A 96 -11.83 45.78 -1.91
N GLY A 97 -12.53 45.41 -2.99
CA GLY A 97 -13.49 46.29 -3.69
C GLY A 97 -14.78 46.55 -2.90
N GLU A 98 -15.25 45.61 -2.07
CA GLU A 98 -16.40 45.84 -1.17
C GLU A 98 -16.03 46.71 0.04
N LEU A 99 -14.84 46.53 0.61
CA LEU A 99 -14.33 47.37 1.70
C LEU A 99 -14.12 48.84 1.26
N ALA A 100 -13.58 49.04 0.04
CA ALA A 100 -13.38 50.36 -0.56
C ALA A 100 -14.70 51.13 -0.77
N ARG A 101 -15.77 50.40 -1.13
CA ARG A 101 -17.12 50.96 -1.31
C ARG A 101 -17.82 51.24 0.02
N ALA A 102 -17.58 50.43 1.05
CA ALA A 102 -18.17 50.64 2.37
C ALA A 102 -17.56 51.82 3.15
N HIS A 103 -16.31 52.22 2.83
CA HIS A 103 -15.56 53.22 3.62
C HIS A 103 -14.89 54.36 2.82
N ALA A 104 -15.18 54.48 1.52
CA ALA A 104 -14.75 55.60 0.66
C ALA A 104 -13.22 55.87 0.63
N LEU A 105 -12.40 54.81 0.61
CA LEU A 105 -10.95 54.94 0.44
C LEU A 105 -10.58 55.11 -1.04
N ASP A 106 -9.60 55.97 -1.33
CA ASP A 106 -9.14 56.21 -2.69
C ASP A 106 -8.19 55.12 -3.21
N LYS A 107 -8.10 55.03 -4.54
CA LYS A 107 -7.33 53.99 -5.25
C LYS A 107 -5.81 54.01 -4.92
N PRO A 108 -5.16 55.17 -4.73
CA PRO A 108 -3.75 55.22 -4.28
C PRO A 108 -3.49 54.59 -2.90
N ALA A 109 -4.40 54.78 -1.92
CA ALA A 109 -4.25 54.17 -0.60
C ALA A 109 -4.32 52.63 -0.65
N LEU A 110 -5.14 52.08 -1.55
CA LEU A 110 -5.26 50.63 -1.80
C LEU A 110 -4.02 50.02 -2.45
N GLU A 111 -3.41 50.71 -3.40
CA GLU A 111 -2.17 50.25 -4.06
C GLU A 111 -0.97 50.29 -3.11
N LEU A 112 -0.94 51.26 -2.19
CA LEU A 112 0.08 51.33 -1.13
C LEU A 112 -0.09 50.20 -0.10
N PHE A 113 -1.33 49.90 0.30
CA PHE A 113 -1.66 48.80 1.22
C PHE A 113 -1.26 47.43 0.67
N ALA A 114 -1.63 47.13 -0.58
CA ALA A 114 -1.30 45.86 -1.23
C ALA A 114 0.21 45.64 -1.39
N ARG A 115 0.97 46.72 -1.66
CA ARG A 115 2.44 46.66 -1.78
C ARG A 115 3.16 46.52 -0.44
N ALA A 116 2.60 47.06 0.64
CA ALA A 116 3.25 47.04 1.96
C ALA A 116 2.97 45.75 2.77
N VAL A 117 1.76 45.20 2.69
CA VAL A 117 1.29 44.14 3.62
C VAL A 117 1.57 42.72 3.10
N MET A 118 1.49 42.51 1.79
CA MET A 118 1.64 41.17 1.19
C MET A 118 3.03 40.51 1.37
N PRO A 119 4.16 41.26 1.36
CA PRO A 119 5.47 40.68 1.63
C PRO A 119 5.65 40.25 3.09
N VAL A 120 5.09 41.01 4.05
CA VAL A 120 5.12 40.69 5.48
C VAL A 120 4.31 39.42 5.78
N TRP A 121 3.18 39.24 5.07
CA TRP A 121 2.34 38.05 5.15
C TRP A 121 3.02 36.77 4.66
N ALA A 122 3.79 36.84 3.58
CA ALA A 122 4.57 35.71 3.06
C ALA A 122 5.66 35.25 4.04
N GLN A 123 6.21 36.20 4.81
CA GLN A 123 7.20 35.94 5.85
C GLN A 123 6.57 35.35 7.13
N ALA A 124 5.40 35.86 7.55
CA ALA A 124 4.70 35.45 8.78
C ALA A 124 4.15 34.01 8.76
N LYS A 125 3.84 33.45 7.58
CA LYS A 125 3.40 32.04 7.43
C LYS A 125 4.46 31.00 7.83
N LYS A 126 5.71 31.41 8.00
CA LYS A 126 6.84 30.52 8.33
C LYS A 126 7.25 30.56 9.80
N ASP A 127 6.56 31.36 10.64
CA ASP A 127 6.89 31.53 12.06
C ASP A 127 5.76 31.00 12.96
N ASP A 128 6.06 29.92 13.67
CA ASP A 128 5.10 29.19 14.52
C ASP A 128 4.59 30.01 15.71
N ALA A 129 5.35 31.00 16.19
CA ALA A 129 4.93 31.86 17.30
C ALA A 129 3.80 32.82 16.90
N VAL A 130 3.80 33.29 15.64
CA VAL A 130 2.76 34.15 15.07
C VAL A 130 1.47 33.35 14.82
N LYS A 131 1.62 32.09 14.39
CA LYS A 131 0.50 31.16 14.14
C LYS A 131 -0.25 30.81 15.43
N HIS A 132 0.49 30.57 16.52
CA HIS A 132 -0.10 30.23 17.82
C HIS A 132 -0.92 31.37 18.42
N GLU A 133 -0.46 32.62 18.25
CA GLU A 133 -1.15 33.79 18.82
C GLU A 133 -2.42 34.18 18.03
N LEU A 134 -2.45 33.90 16.73
CA LEU A 134 -3.65 34.03 15.89
C LEU A 134 -4.73 32.99 16.24
N GLU A 135 -4.33 31.76 16.58
CA GLU A 135 -5.24 30.69 17.03
C GLU A 135 -5.85 31.01 18.40
N PHE A 136 -5.06 31.57 19.32
CA PHE A 136 -5.55 32.02 20.63
C PHE A 136 -6.63 33.09 20.51
N LEU A 137 -6.42 34.10 19.66
CA LEU A 137 -7.42 35.16 19.41
C LEU A 137 -8.71 34.60 18.79
N ARG A 138 -8.61 33.53 17.99
CA ARG A 138 -9.75 32.85 17.39
C ARG A 138 -10.56 32.03 18.41
N GLY A 139 -9.89 31.39 19.37
CA GLY A 139 -10.50 30.61 20.45
C GLY A 139 -11.23 31.46 21.50
N ALA A 140 -10.81 32.71 21.72
CA ALA A 140 -11.39 33.61 22.72
C ALA A 140 -12.78 34.20 22.34
N LEU A 141 -13.27 33.98 21.10
CA LEU A 141 -14.38 34.76 20.52
C LEU A 141 -15.73 34.04 20.41
N TRP A 142 -15.84 32.73 20.67
CA TRP A 142 -17.05 31.95 20.37
C TRP A 142 -17.44 31.04 21.53
N ARG A 143 -18.75 30.94 21.84
CA ARG A 143 -19.20 29.91 22.80
C ARG A 143 -19.20 28.53 22.12
N PRO A 144 -18.93 27.44 22.86
CA PRO A 144 -18.93 26.07 22.30
C PRO A 144 -20.20 25.71 21.51
N GLY A 145 -21.38 26.19 21.93
CA GLY A 145 -22.65 25.92 21.24
C GLY A 145 -22.84 26.65 19.89
N GLU A 146 -22.22 27.82 19.70
CA GLU A 146 -22.29 28.56 18.42
C GLU A 146 -21.41 27.91 17.35
N LEU A 147 -20.29 27.31 17.79
CA LEU A 147 -19.41 26.50 16.95
C LEU A 147 -20.09 25.19 16.52
N GLU A 148 -20.89 24.58 17.40
CA GLU A 148 -21.68 23.39 17.07
C GLU A 148 -22.84 23.68 16.13
N ALA A 149 -23.54 24.81 16.29
CA ALA A 149 -24.62 25.20 15.37
C ALA A 149 -24.12 25.43 13.93
N ILE A 150 -22.93 26.04 13.78
CA ILE A 150 -22.29 26.24 12.47
C ILE A 150 -21.81 24.91 11.86
N ARG A 151 -21.31 23.99 12.70
CA ARG A 151 -20.92 22.64 12.27
C ARG A 151 -22.14 21.80 11.87
N ALA A 152 -23.25 21.92 12.59
CA ALA A 152 -24.52 21.26 12.28
C ALA A 152 -25.12 21.80 10.97
N ALA A 153 -25.11 23.12 10.76
CA ALA A 153 -25.56 23.75 9.52
C ALA A 153 -24.70 23.34 8.30
N ARG A 154 -23.38 23.19 8.48
CA ARG A 154 -22.48 22.62 7.45
C ARG A 154 -22.79 21.16 7.14
N LYS A 155 -23.14 20.35 8.15
CA LYS A 155 -23.45 18.92 8.00
C LYS A 155 -24.77 18.69 7.24
N ALA A 156 -25.76 19.56 7.43
CA ALA A 156 -27.06 19.51 6.74
C ALA A 156 -27.01 19.87 5.24
N SER A 157 -25.90 20.43 4.74
CA SER A 157 -25.73 20.81 3.32
C SER A 157 -25.57 19.64 2.33
N SER A 158 -25.63 18.39 2.83
CA SER A 158 -25.41 17.15 2.08
C SER A 158 -26.68 16.36 1.71
N ALA A 159 -27.89 16.87 2.02
CA ALA A 159 -29.15 16.18 1.70
C ALA A 159 -29.75 16.55 0.32
N GLU A 160 -30.73 15.76 -0.14
CA GLU A 160 -31.30 15.79 -1.49
C GLU A 160 -31.92 17.15 -1.92
N PRO A 161 -32.02 17.44 -3.23
CA PRO A 161 -32.36 18.77 -3.76
C PRO A 161 -33.69 19.35 -3.28
N GLN A 162 -34.71 18.51 -3.05
CA GLN A 162 -36.04 18.96 -2.63
C GLN A 162 -36.08 19.41 -1.15
N GLN A 163 -35.22 18.82 -0.30
CA GLN A 163 -35.06 19.24 1.10
C GLN A 163 -34.28 20.56 1.20
N LYS A 164 -33.37 20.83 0.27
CA LYS A 164 -32.61 22.10 0.21
C LYS A 164 -33.48 23.31 -0.09
N THR A 165 -34.45 23.20 -1.01
CA THR A 165 -35.34 24.32 -1.34
C THR A 165 -36.29 24.65 -0.18
N ALA A 166 -36.83 23.63 0.49
CA ALA A 166 -37.70 23.81 1.66
C ALA A 166 -36.93 24.40 2.86
N LEU A 167 -35.73 23.90 3.16
CA LEU A 167 -34.88 24.45 4.23
C LEU A 167 -34.35 25.84 3.91
N HIS A 168 -34.08 26.16 2.64
CA HIS A 168 -33.68 27.50 2.23
C HIS A 168 -34.83 28.49 2.34
N GLN A 169 -36.07 28.10 2.01
CA GLN A 169 -37.25 28.92 2.22
C GLN A 169 -37.57 29.13 3.70
N VAL A 170 -37.38 28.12 4.56
CA VAL A 170 -37.47 28.25 6.02
C VAL A 170 -36.35 29.15 6.56
N TYR A 171 -35.12 29.03 6.05
CA TYR A 171 -33.99 29.87 6.45
C TYR A 171 -34.17 31.34 6.03
N VAL A 172 -34.70 31.60 4.82
CA VAL A 172 -35.05 32.94 4.34
C VAL A 172 -36.21 33.52 5.15
N ALA A 173 -37.25 32.72 5.42
CA ALA A 173 -38.36 33.13 6.28
C ALA A 173 -37.90 33.45 7.71
N LEU A 174 -37.02 32.64 8.31
CA LEU A 174 -36.44 32.89 9.65
C LEU A 174 -35.51 34.11 9.69
N ARG A 175 -34.81 34.40 8.58
CA ARG A 175 -33.95 35.58 8.46
C ARG A 175 -34.75 36.87 8.26
N GLU A 176 -35.88 36.80 7.57
CA GLU A 176 -36.81 37.93 7.43
C GLU A 176 -37.69 38.14 8.67
N TRP A 177 -37.97 37.09 9.45
CA TRP A 177 -38.72 37.17 10.72
C TRP A 177 -37.89 37.58 11.94
N GLY A 178 -36.56 37.52 11.85
CA GLY A 178 -35.61 37.82 12.93
C GLY A 178 -35.52 39.29 13.36
N LEU A 179 -36.60 40.07 13.24
CA LEU A 179 -36.67 41.43 13.77
C LEU A 179 -37.86 41.74 14.68
N LYS A 180 -38.92 40.93 14.81
CA LYS A 180 -40.06 41.27 15.69
C LYS A 180 -40.79 40.08 16.32
N ASN A 181 -40.62 39.92 17.64
CA ASN A 181 -41.48 39.34 18.68
C ASN A 181 -41.73 37.81 18.76
N GLU A 182 -41.97 37.37 20.01
CA GLU A 182 -42.17 36.00 20.51
C GLU A 182 -43.53 35.37 20.10
N VAL A 183 -43.52 34.22 19.41
CA VAL A 183 -44.71 33.36 19.21
C VAL A 183 -44.30 31.87 19.17
N ASP A 184 -45.15 30.99 19.72
CA ASP A 184 -45.00 29.53 19.79
C ASP A 184 -45.15 28.83 18.42
N LEU A 185 -44.18 27.98 18.08
CA LEU A 185 -44.01 27.31 16.78
C LEU A 185 -44.52 25.86 16.76
N ALA A 186 -45.14 25.36 17.83
CA ALA A 186 -45.63 23.98 17.89
C ALA A 186 -46.73 23.62 16.84
N PRO A 187 -47.73 24.49 16.52
CA PRO A 187 -48.79 24.13 15.58
C PRO A 187 -48.37 23.90 14.11
N PRO A 188 -47.49 24.71 13.49
CA PRO A 188 -47.07 24.48 12.10
C PRO A 188 -46.15 23.26 11.92
N ILE A 189 -45.42 22.86 12.97
CA ILE A 189 -44.57 21.66 12.94
C ILE A 189 -45.42 20.38 13.00
N GLN A 190 -46.52 20.39 13.77
CA GLN A 190 -47.45 19.25 13.82
C GLN A 190 -48.21 19.07 12.50
N ALA A 191 -48.67 20.16 11.88
CA ALA A 191 -49.32 20.11 10.56
C ALA A 191 -48.39 19.61 9.44
N TRP A 192 -47.08 19.88 9.57
CA TRP A 192 -46.06 19.37 8.65
C TRP A 192 -45.77 17.87 8.84
N ALA A 193 -45.79 17.39 10.10
CA ALA A 193 -45.64 15.97 10.43
C ALA A 193 -46.84 15.14 9.96
N ASP A 194 -48.05 15.66 10.10
CA ASP A 194 -49.29 14.97 9.71
C ASP A 194 -49.43 14.86 8.18
N ALA A 195 -48.90 15.84 7.42
CA ALA A 195 -48.91 15.83 5.95
C ALA A 195 -47.94 14.82 5.32
N TYR A 196 -46.94 14.34 6.07
CA TYR A 196 -45.93 13.37 5.59
C TYR A 196 -46.17 11.93 6.06
N ALA A 197 -47.17 11.70 6.93
CA ALA A 197 -47.48 10.40 7.51
C ALA A 197 -48.53 9.57 6.74
N ALA A 198 -48.81 9.88 5.48
CA ALA A 198 -49.73 9.11 4.64
C ALA A 198 -48.98 8.28 3.57
N PRO A 199 -48.84 6.94 3.73
CA PRO A 199 -48.21 6.13 2.71
C PRO A 199 -49.16 5.86 1.55
N ALA A 200 -48.74 6.23 0.34
CA ALA A 200 -49.34 5.74 -0.90
C ALA A 200 -49.13 4.22 -0.99
N ALA A 201 -50.21 3.47 -0.81
CA ALA A 201 -50.24 2.03 -1.00
C ALA A 201 -50.03 1.68 -2.49
N LEU A 202 -49.01 0.87 -2.78
CA LEU A 202 -48.91 0.15 -4.05
C LEU A 202 -49.67 -1.20 -3.95
N PRO A 203 -50.30 -1.69 -5.04
CA PRO A 203 -51.23 -2.83 -4.99
C PRO A 203 -50.53 -4.17 -4.70
N ALA A 204 -51.24 -5.03 -3.97
CA ALA A 204 -50.77 -6.29 -3.42
C ALA A 204 -50.52 -7.45 -4.42
N GLU A 205 -50.51 -7.20 -5.73
CA GLU A 205 -50.54 -8.27 -6.75
C GLU A 205 -49.22 -8.49 -7.53
N ALA A 206 -48.14 -7.74 -7.26
CA ALA A 206 -46.84 -7.95 -7.91
C ALA A 206 -45.82 -8.73 -7.06
N ARG A 207 -46.27 -9.55 -6.09
CA ARG A 207 -45.41 -10.53 -5.44
C ARG A 207 -45.36 -11.80 -6.29
N LEU A 208 -44.49 -11.80 -7.30
CA LEU A 208 -43.98 -13.06 -7.86
C LEU A 208 -43.36 -13.85 -6.70
N ARG A 209 -44.07 -14.90 -6.27
CA ARG A 209 -43.52 -15.91 -5.38
C ARG A 209 -42.28 -16.48 -6.07
N PRO A 210 -41.07 -16.38 -5.52
CA PRO A 210 -40.00 -17.24 -5.98
C PRO A 210 -40.46 -18.67 -5.67
N ALA A 211 -40.62 -19.48 -6.71
CA ALA A 211 -40.82 -20.91 -6.57
C ALA A 211 -39.75 -21.44 -5.62
N ALA A 212 -40.18 -22.08 -4.54
CA ALA A 212 -39.31 -22.52 -3.46
C ALA A 212 -38.13 -23.36 -3.99
N PRO A 213 -36.86 -22.92 -3.85
CA PRO A 213 -35.73 -23.79 -4.03
C PRO A 213 -35.51 -24.53 -2.70
N GLN A 214 -36.47 -25.36 -2.27
CA GLN A 214 -36.36 -26.09 -0.99
C GLN A 214 -36.03 -27.59 -1.13
N ARG A 215 -35.86 -28.13 -2.34
CA ARG A 215 -35.61 -29.58 -2.51
C ARG A 215 -34.27 -30.00 -3.13
N TRP A 216 -33.53 -29.13 -3.82
CA TRP A 216 -32.29 -29.55 -4.51
C TRP A 216 -30.99 -29.34 -3.71
N TRP A 217 -30.96 -28.45 -2.70
CA TRP A 217 -29.76 -28.20 -1.88
C TRP A 217 -29.56 -29.21 -0.74
N ARG A 218 -30.55 -30.07 -0.45
CA ARG A 218 -30.39 -31.18 0.52
C ARG A 218 -29.54 -32.35 -0.02
N ARG A 219 -29.09 -32.32 -1.28
CA ARG A 219 -28.48 -33.48 -1.96
C ARG A 219 -26.97 -33.42 -2.25
N ALA A 220 -26.21 -32.53 -1.61
CA ALA A 220 -24.76 -32.68 -1.59
C ALA A 220 -24.16 -31.98 -0.36
N ARG A 221 -23.96 -32.70 0.75
CA ARG A 221 -22.96 -32.27 1.74
C ARG A 221 -21.90 -33.34 1.89
N ALA A 222 -20.67 -32.88 1.97
CA ALA A 222 -19.53 -33.73 2.21
C ALA A 222 -19.38 -33.98 3.72
N ARG A 223 -19.39 -32.93 4.55
CA ARG A 223 -19.16 -32.95 6.00
C ARG A 223 -19.62 -31.62 6.61
N VAL A 224 -19.56 -31.49 7.93
CA VAL A 224 -19.86 -30.22 8.65
C VAL A 224 -18.56 -29.58 9.13
N THR A 225 -18.45 -28.27 8.96
CA THR A 225 -17.37 -27.43 9.48
C THR A 225 -17.99 -26.37 10.40
N ALA A 226 -17.58 -26.33 11.66
CA ALA A 226 -18.07 -25.39 12.67
C ALA A 226 -16.91 -24.56 13.24
N TYR A 227 -17.17 -23.31 13.58
CA TYR A 227 -16.18 -22.39 14.13
C TYR A 227 -16.72 -21.69 15.37
N PHE A 228 -15.94 -21.68 16.44
CA PHE A 228 -16.25 -21.06 17.71
C PHE A 228 -15.25 -19.95 17.96
N PHE A 229 -15.71 -18.72 18.07
CA PHE A 229 -14.84 -17.56 18.25
C PHE A 229 -15.16 -16.78 19.52
N ASP A 230 -14.13 -16.25 20.17
CA ASP A 230 -14.29 -15.09 21.04
C ASP A 230 -14.40 -13.79 20.22
N ILE A 231 -15.15 -12.80 20.73
CA ILE A 231 -15.34 -11.49 20.07
C ILE A 231 -14.14 -10.57 20.31
N ASP A 232 -13.67 -10.46 21.55
CA ASP A 232 -12.78 -9.39 22.02
C ASP A 232 -11.36 -9.65 21.63
N ASP A 233 -10.73 -8.68 20.97
CA ASP A 233 -9.33 -8.70 20.52
C ASP A 233 -8.95 -9.87 19.60
N ASN A 234 -9.80 -10.88 19.47
CA ASN A 234 -9.74 -12.02 18.55
C ASN A 234 -10.44 -11.73 17.22
N ILE A 235 -11.72 -11.33 17.22
CA ILE A 235 -12.44 -10.89 16.00
C ILE A 235 -12.46 -9.35 15.90
N LEU A 236 -12.75 -8.67 17.02
CA LEU A 236 -12.88 -7.22 17.10
C LEU A 236 -11.84 -6.67 18.09
N SER A 237 -10.77 -6.08 17.57
CA SER A 237 -9.74 -5.46 18.39
C SER A 237 -9.99 -3.98 18.62
N ARG A 238 -9.46 -3.44 19.73
CA ARG A 238 -9.49 -2.01 20.07
C ARG A 238 -10.90 -1.42 20.12
N LEU A 239 -11.87 -2.21 20.57
CA LEU A 239 -13.15 -1.65 20.98
C LEU A 239 -12.89 -0.63 22.10
N PRO A 240 -13.57 0.55 22.09
CA PRO A 240 -13.32 1.62 23.06
C PRO A 240 -13.74 1.28 24.50
N THR A 241 -14.13 0.02 24.75
CA THR A 241 -14.56 -0.48 26.07
C THR A 241 -13.40 -0.51 27.05
N LYS A 242 -13.65 -0.01 28.27
CA LYS A 242 -12.70 0.07 29.36
C LYS A 242 -13.04 -0.91 30.48
N ILE A 243 -12.01 -1.47 31.09
CA ILE A 243 -12.07 -2.23 32.33
C ILE A 243 -11.63 -1.29 33.44
N VAL A 244 -12.43 -1.22 34.51
CA VAL A 244 -12.16 -0.30 35.62
C VAL A 244 -11.55 -1.05 36.78
N LEU A 245 -10.33 -0.67 37.14
CA LEU A 245 -9.68 -1.11 38.38
C LEU A 245 -10.09 -0.19 39.51
N PHE A 246 -10.35 -0.72 40.69
CA PHE A 246 -10.68 0.07 41.88
C PHE A 246 -9.55 0.03 42.87
N HIS A 247 -9.07 1.18 43.32
CA HIS A 247 -8.11 1.25 44.40
C HIS A 247 -8.74 0.71 45.69
N ARG A 248 -8.11 -0.25 46.37
CA ARG A 248 -8.67 -0.99 47.52
C ARG A 248 -9.03 -0.08 48.70
N THR A 249 -8.18 0.91 48.99
CA THR A 249 -8.37 1.84 50.11
C THR A 249 -9.25 3.04 49.76
N THR A 250 -8.99 3.72 48.65
CA THR A 250 -9.65 4.99 48.30
C THR A 250 -10.93 4.79 47.49
N GLY A 251 -11.11 3.63 46.85
CA GLY A 251 -12.17 3.39 45.88
C GLY A 251 -11.98 4.09 44.54
N GLU A 252 -10.84 4.76 44.30
CA GLU A 252 -10.56 5.47 43.05
C GLU A 252 -10.62 4.53 41.84
N GLU A 253 -11.34 4.96 40.80
CA GLU A 253 -11.48 4.23 39.54
C GLU A 253 -10.31 4.53 38.59
N HIS A 254 -9.69 3.47 38.08
CA HIS A 254 -8.65 3.57 37.06
C HIS A 254 -9.06 2.74 35.83
N ALA A 255 -9.50 3.42 34.79
CA ALA A 255 -9.97 2.80 33.55
C ALA A 255 -8.79 2.43 32.64
N ILE A 256 -8.74 1.18 32.21
CA ILE A 256 -7.71 0.65 31.31
C ILE A 256 -8.36 -0.09 30.13
N SER A 257 -7.64 -0.25 29.03
CA SER A 257 -8.12 -1.06 27.89
C SER A 257 -8.09 -2.57 28.20
N THR A 258 -8.77 -3.37 27.38
CA THR A 258 -8.72 -4.85 27.41
C THR A 258 -7.30 -5.38 27.28
N ASP A 259 -6.56 -4.90 26.28
CA ASP A 259 -5.14 -5.22 26.04
C ASP A 259 -4.26 -4.92 27.27
N GLU A 260 -4.49 -3.78 27.92
CA GLU A 260 -3.76 -3.39 29.13
C GLU A 260 -4.13 -4.28 30.31
N TYR A 261 -5.42 -4.58 30.47
CA TYR A 261 -5.91 -5.47 31.51
C TYR A 261 -5.32 -6.87 31.37
N ALA A 262 -5.29 -7.45 30.16
CA ALA A 262 -4.69 -8.77 29.92
C ALA A 262 -3.23 -8.85 30.42
N ARG A 263 -2.47 -7.75 30.33
CA ARG A 263 -1.09 -7.67 30.84
C ARG A 263 -1.00 -7.58 32.37
N VAL A 264 -1.94 -6.91 33.03
CA VAL A 264 -1.86 -6.64 34.49
C VAL A 264 -2.79 -7.52 35.33
N ARG A 265 -3.75 -8.21 34.71
CA ARG A 265 -4.84 -8.97 35.33
C ARG A 265 -4.35 -9.90 36.44
N ARG A 266 -3.37 -10.76 36.14
CA ARG A 266 -2.84 -11.73 37.10
C ARG A 266 -2.29 -11.04 38.35
N ALA A 267 -1.54 -9.95 38.18
CA ALA A 267 -0.95 -9.21 39.30
C ALA A 267 -2.03 -8.51 40.15
N VAL A 268 -3.04 -7.91 39.50
CA VAL A 268 -4.14 -7.21 40.18
C VAL A 268 -5.05 -8.18 40.92
N GLU A 269 -5.41 -9.30 40.28
CA GLU A 269 -6.27 -10.33 40.88
C GLU A 269 -5.58 -11.03 42.06
N SER A 270 -4.28 -11.30 41.98
CA SER A 270 -3.52 -11.90 43.09
C SER A 270 -3.15 -10.91 44.18
N GLY A 271 -3.32 -9.60 43.96
CA GLY A 271 -2.80 -8.55 44.83
C GLY A 271 -1.27 -8.59 44.96
N ALA A 272 -0.56 -8.90 43.87
CA ALA A 272 0.89 -8.99 43.87
C ALA A 272 1.53 -7.63 44.18
N ASP A 273 2.60 -7.63 45.00
CA ASP A 273 3.42 -6.45 45.25
C ASP A 273 4.35 -6.16 44.07
N LEU A 274 3.76 -5.74 42.95
CA LEU A 274 4.42 -5.54 41.66
C LEU A 274 3.97 -4.21 41.05
N GLU A 275 4.92 -3.36 40.69
CA GLU A 275 4.64 -2.19 39.87
C GLU A 275 4.28 -2.61 38.43
N VAL A 276 3.13 -2.15 37.96
CA VAL A 276 2.63 -2.37 36.62
C VAL A 276 2.28 -1.03 35.96
N GLU A 277 2.28 -1.00 34.62
CA GLU A 277 1.94 0.19 33.83
C GLU A 277 0.71 -0.10 32.95
N ALA A 278 -0.38 0.64 33.17
CA ALA A 278 -1.63 0.52 32.40
C ALA A 278 -2.44 1.83 32.49
N GLY A 279 -3.19 2.17 31.44
CA GLY A 279 -3.96 3.41 31.36
C GLY A 279 -3.08 4.66 31.37
N GLY A 280 -1.85 4.55 30.89
CA GLY A 280 -0.86 5.63 30.91
C GLY A 280 -0.33 6.00 32.31
N ARG A 281 -0.51 5.14 33.32
CA ARG A 281 -0.02 5.36 34.69
C ARG A 281 0.68 4.11 35.24
N ARG A 282 1.66 4.31 36.12
CA ARG A 282 2.27 3.25 36.94
C ARG A 282 1.58 3.17 38.29
N PHE A 283 1.27 1.96 38.73
CA PHE A 283 0.71 1.69 40.04
C PHE A 283 1.14 0.32 40.56
N ASN A 284 1.04 0.12 41.87
CA ASN A 284 1.29 -1.19 42.46
C ASN A 284 0.01 -2.05 42.38
N ALA A 285 0.12 -3.25 41.79
CA ALA A 285 -1.03 -4.10 41.56
C ALA A 285 -1.77 -4.51 42.85
N ARG A 286 -1.06 -4.57 43.99
CA ARG A 286 -1.65 -4.86 45.31
C ARG A 286 -2.67 -3.81 45.76
N ASP A 287 -2.52 -2.57 45.28
CA ASP A 287 -3.36 -1.44 45.70
C ASP A 287 -4.69 -1.41 44.95
N TYR A 288 -4.85 -2.23 43.90
CA TYR A 288 -6.04 -2.25 43.06
C TYR A 288 -6.75 -3.61 43.12
N GLN A 289 -8.05 -3.59 42.82
CA GLN A 289 -8.92 -4.76 42.75
C GLN A 289 -9.95 -4.64 41.64
N ILE A 290 -10.50 -5.80 41.27
CA ILE A 290 -11.67 -5.91 40.39
C ILE A 290 -12.91 -6.07 41.26
N LEU A 291 -13.93 -5.25 41.02
CA LEU A 291 -15.21 -5.34 41.71
C LEU A 291 -16.24 -5.99 40.80
N LYS A 292 -16.97 -6.97 41.33
CA LYS A 292 -18.11 -7.65 40.68
C LYS A 292 -19.42 -7.30 41.40
N ARG A 293 -19.65 -6.01 41.69
CA ARG A 293 -20.89 -5.53 42.34
C ARG A 293 -21.81 -4.88 41.31
N ARG A 294 -23.14 -5.01 41.47
CA ARG A 294 -24.13 -4.55 40.48
C ARG A 294 -24.07 -3.03 40.21
N ASP A 295 -23.63 -2.24 41.19
CA ASP A 295 -23.50 -0.79 41.16
C ASP A 295 -22.06 -0.29 40.92
N GLN A 296 -21.06 -1.15 41.09
CA GLN A 296 -19.62 -0.86 40.92
C GLN A 296 -18.95 -2.04 40.21
N ASP A 297 -19.37 -2.31 38.98
CA ASP A 297 -18.82 -3.42 38.18
C ASP A 297 -17.63 -2.93 37.35
N SER A 298 -16.46 -3.55 37.56
CA SER A 298 -15.25 -3.34 36.75
C SER A 298 -15.48 -3.59 35.26
N PHE A 299 -16.49 -4.39 34.92
CA PHE A 299 -16.87 -4.77 33.56
C PHE A 299 -18.22 -4.18 33.13
N ARG A 300 -18.67 -3.08 33.75
CA ARG A 300 -19.94 -2.42 33.39
C ARG A 300 -20.07 -2.05 31.90
N GLU A 301 -18.97 -1.75 31.21
CA GLU A 301 -18.95 -1.46 29.77
C GLU A 301 -19.02 -2.72 28.89
N PHE A 302 -18.92 -3.91 29.49
CA PHE A 302 -19.06 -5.21 28.84
C PHE A 302 -20.49 -5.76 28.95
N LYS A 303 -21.45 -4.92 29.37
CA LYS A 303 -22.87 -5.21 29.58
C LYS A 303 -23.75 -4.12 28.93
N GLY A 304 -25.03 -4.43 28.69
CA GLY A 304 -26.02 -3.51 28.11
C GLY A 304 -25.87 -3.28 26.60
N ASP A 305 -26.44 -2.21 26.06
CA ASP A 305 -26.53 -1.97 24.60
C ASP A 305 -25.28 -1.31 23.99
N ASN A 306 -24.13 -1.41 24.67
CA ASN A 306 -22.93 -0.62 24.32
C ASN A 306 -22.07 -1.27 23.22
N LEU A 307 -22.20 -2.57 22.95
CA LEU A 307 -21.42 -3.25 21.91
C LEU A 307 -21.65 -2.65 20.52
N LEU A 308 -22.90 -2.42 20.11
CA LEU A 308 -23.19 -1.83 18.81
C LEU A 308 -22.56 -0.44 18.66
N LYS A 309 -22.59 0.38 19.71
CA LYS A 309 -21.96 1.70 19.72
C LYS A 309 -20.44 1.61 19.57
N ALA A 310 -19.82 0.69 20.30
CA ALA A 310 -18.38 0.41 20.23
C ALA A 310 -17.96 -0.06 18.83
N VAL A 311 -18.72 -0.98 18.22
CA VAL A 311 -18.47 -1.48 16.86
C VAL A 311 -18.64 -0.39 15.82
N LYS A 312 -19.71 0.41 15.89
CA LYS A 312 -19.92 1.57 15.00
C LYS A 312 -18.74 2.53 15.08
N TRP A 313 -18.34 2.91 16.30
CA TRP A 313 -17.21 3.81 16.50
C TRP A 313 -15.93 3.23 15.88
N ALA A 314 -15.62 1.96 16.12
CA ALA A 314 -14.41 1.34 15.60
C ALA A 314 -14.41 1.29 14.06
N VAL A 315 -15.52 0.85 13.46
CA VAL A 315 -15.68 0.77 12.00
C VAL A 315 -15.61 2.14 11.32
N GLU A 316 -16.14 3.18 11.96
CA GLU A 316 -16.24 4.53 11.37
C GLU A 316 -15.02 5.41 11.68
N SER A 317 -14.30 5.14 12.77
CA SER A 317 -13.23 6.02 13.27
C SER A 317 -11.83 5.41 13.15
N LEU A 318 -11.71 4.09 12.95
CA LEU A 318 -10.41 3.41 12.87
C LEU A 318 -10.18 2.80 11.48
N PRO A 319 -8.93 2.78 10.98
CA PRO A 319 -8.57 1.99 9.81
C PRO A 319 -8.93 0.52 10.00
N LYS A 320 -9.31 -0.20 8.93
CA LYS A 320 -9.69 -1.63 8.98
C LYS A 320 -8.68 -2.49 9.76
N ALA A 321 -7.38 -2.32 9.47
CA ALA A 321 -6.30 -3.05 10.11
C ALA A 321 -6.13 -2.74 11.62
N SER A 322 -6.78 -1.70 12.14
CA SER A 322 -6.72 -1.34 13.56
C SER A 322 -7.82 -1.97 14.42
N TRP A 323 -9.00 -2.26 13.85
CA TRP A 323 -10.14 -2.79 14.60
C TRP A 323 -10.46 -4.26 14.28
N GLN A 324 -9.95 -4.78 13.17
CA GLN A 324 -10.10 -6.19 12.83
C GLN A 324 -9.06 -7.00 13.62
N GLY A 325 -9.55 -7.89 14.49
CA GLY A 325 -8.70 -8.79 15.28
C GLY A 325 -8.06 -9.90 14.42
N PRO A 326 -7.14 -10.70 15.00
CA PRO A 326 -6.42 -11.75 14.28
C PRO A 326 -7.28 -12.77 13.54
N SER A 327 -8.40 -13.16 14.12
CA SER A 327 -9.35 -14.13 13.56
C SER A 327 -10.45 -13.49 12.72
N TRP A 328 -10.40 -12.18 12.48
CA TRP A 328 -11.41 -11.45 11.71
C TRP A 328 -11.63 -12.05 10.30
N HIS A 329 -10.54 -12.36 9.58
CA HIS A 329 -10.65 -12.89 8.22
C HIS A 329 -11.31 -14.27 8.20
N SER A 330 -10.96 -15.12 9.16
CA SER A 330 -11.52 -16.45 9.32
C SER A 330 -12.99 -16.39 9.68
N PHE A 331 -13.35 -15.48 10.58
CA PHE A 331 -14.72 -15.17 10.94
C PHE A 331 -15.54 -14.70 9.72
N ALA A 332 -15.04 -13.71 8.98
CA ALA A 332 -15.72 -13.19 7.79
C ALA A 332 -15.88 -14.25 6.70
N GLN A 333 -14.86 -15.11 6.50
CA GLN A 333 -14.92 -16.22 5.56
C GLN A 333 -15.91 -17.30 6.02
N ALA A 334 -15.95 -17.65 7.30
CA ALA A 334 -16.92 -18.59 7.85
C ALA A 334 -18.37 -18.06 7.67
N LEU A 335 -18.55 -16.74 7.68
CA LEU A 335 -19.80 -16.06 7.40
C LEU A 335 -20.03 -15.72 5.91
N SER A 336 -19.18 -16.19 5.00
CA SER A 336 -19.32 -15.97 3.55
C SER A 336 -20.21 -17.02 2.85
N ASP A 337 -20.48 -18.12 3.53
CA ASP A 337 -21.34 -19.23 3.09
C ASP A 337 -22.50 -19.41 4.10
N PRO A 338 -23.76 -19.56 3.65
CA PRO A 338 -24.89 -19.61 4.55
C PRO A 338 -24.94 -20.88 5.42
N GLU A 339 -24.27 -21.96 5.03
CA GLU A 339 -24.25 -23.20 5.79
C GLU A 339 -23.16 -23.20 6.85
N THR A 340 -21.95 -22.75 6.49
CA THR A 340 -20.90 -22.51 7.48
C THR A 340 -21.33 -21.44 8.48
N ALA A 341 -22.02 -20.38 8.04
CA ALA A 341 -22.52 -19.33 8.94
C ALA A 341 -23.48 -19.87 10.00
N ARG A 342 -24.31 -20.87 9.67
CA ARG A 342 -25.20 -21.53 10.65
C ARG A 342 -24.46 -22.36 11.69
N GLN A 343 -23.20 -22.70 11.43
CA GLN A 343 -22.31 -23.48 12.29
C GLN A 343 -21.24 -22.59 12.95
N VAL A 344 -21.30 -21.28 12.74
CA VAL A 344 -20.50 -20.32 13.51
C VAL A 344 -21.18 -20.09 14.85
N ALA A 345 -20.42 -20.24 15.93
CA ALA A 345 -20.80 -19.83 17.27
C ALA A 345 -19.85 -18.77 17.81
N ILE A 346 -20.42 -17.88 18.60
CA ILE A 346 -19.66 -16.91 19.37
C ILE A 346 -19.73 -17.32 20.82
N VAL A 347 -18.58 -17.57 21.43
CA VAL A 347 -18.49 -18.00 22.83
C VAL A 347 -17.61 -17.01 23.56
N THR A 348 -18.24 -15.99 24.14
CA THR A 348 -17.55 -14.79 24.63
C THR A 348 -17.76 -14.54 26.11
N ALA A 349 -16.72 -14.06 26.79
CA ALA A 349 -16.82 -13.61 28.18
C ALA A 349 -17.51 -12.24 28.33
N ARG A 350 -17.93 -11.59 27.24
CA ARG A 350 -18.82 -10.44 27.31
C ARG A 350 -20.18 -10.85 27.91
N GLY A 351 -20.75 -9.99 28.76
CA GLY A 351 -22.09 -10.17 29.33
C GLY A 351 -23.20 -9.50 28.50
N HIS A 352 -23.01 -9.39 27.19
CA HIS A 352 -24.02 -8.82 26.29
C HIS A 352 -25.07 -9.88 25.96
N ALA A 353 -26.34 -9.49 25.87
CA ALA A 353 -27.39 -10.38 25.41
C ALA A 353 -27.11 -10.84 23.95
N PRO A 354 -27.51 -12.07 23.57
CA PRO A 354 -27.37 -12.58 22.20
C PRO A 354 -27.90 -11.60 21.14
N GLU A 355 -29.00 -10.92 21.42
CA GLU A 355 -29.62 -9.92 20.55
C GLU A 355 -28.69 -8.72 20.30
N ALA A 356 -28.02 -8.22 21.35
CA ALA A 356 -27.09 -7.10 21.23
C ALA A 356 -25.83 -7.46 20.41
N ILE A 357 -25.35 -8.71 20.52
CA ILE A 357 -24.28 -9.23 19.67
C ILE A 357 -24.76 -9.34 18.22
N GLN A 358 -25.97 -9.86 18.01
CA GLN A 358 -26.55 -9.99 16.68
C GLN A 358 -26.74 -8.63 16.00
N GLU A 359 -27.21 -7.61 16.72
CA GLU A 359 -27.33 -6.24 16.21
C GLU A 359 -26.00 -5.66 15.73
N ALA A 360 -24.91 -5.89 16.47
CA ALA A 360 -23.57 -5.49 16.05
C ALA A 360 -23.15 -6.18 14.75
N PHE A 361 -23.47 -7.47 14.60
CA PHE A 361 -23.19 -8.21 13.36
C PHE A 361 -24.08 -7.81 12.20
N VAL A 362 -25.36 -7.48 12.44
CA VAL A 362 -26.25 -6.90 11.42
C VAL A 362 -25.64 -5.62 10.84
N TYR A 363 -25.08 -4.76 11.69
CA TYR A 363 -24.38 -3.56 11.23
C TYR A 363 -23.15 -3.89 10.37
N LEU A 364 -22.33 -4.88 10.78
CA LEU A 364 -21.19 -5.33 9.97
C LEU A 364 -21.64 -5.91 8.61
N GLN A 365 -22.74 -6.67 8.58
CA GLN A 365 -23.32 -7.19 7.34
C GLN A 365 -23.79 -6.05 6.41
N GLN A 366 -24.48 -5.05 6.97
CA GLN A 366 -24.95 -3.87 6.22
C GLN A 366 -23.79 -3.06 5.61
N LYS A 367 -22.64 -3.02 6.28
CA LYS A 367 -21.42 -2.38 5.78
C LYS A 367 -20.63 -3.25 4.79
N GLY A 368 -21.10 -4.45 4.50
CA GLY A 368 -20.46 -5.38 3.55
C GLY A 368 -19.22 -6.08 4.11
N PHE A 369 -19.04 -6.11 5.43
CA PHE A 369 -17.90 -6.78 6.07
C PHE A 369 -18.10 -8.29 6.21
N ILE A 370 -19.34 -8.74 6.36
CA ILE A 370 -19.75 -10.15 6.41
C ILE A 370 -20.99 -10.34 5.53
N LYS A 371 -21.20 -11.56 5.00
CA LYS A 371 -22.30 -11.82 4.05
C LYS A 371 -23.53 -12.40 4.74
N TYR A 372 -23.34 -13.32 5.67
CA TYR A 372 -24.40 -13.99 6.43
C TYR A 372 -24.20 -13.76 7.93
N LEU A 373 -25.26 -13.95 8.70
CA LEU A 373 -25.22 -13.85 10.16
C LEU A 373 -25.13 -15.26 10.77
N PRO A 374 -24.45 -15.42 11.91
CA PRO A 374 -24.60 -16.60 12.73
C PRO A 374 -26.02 -16.68 13.29
N ARG A 375 -26.42 -17.90 13.65
CA ARG A 375 -27.68 -18.16 14.35
C ARG A 375 -27.65 -17.54 15.74
N ILE A 376 -28.77 -16.94 16.18
CA ILE A 376 -28.82 -16.27 17.49
C ILE A 376 -28.61 -17.27 18.63
N GLU A 377 -29.09 -18.51 18.47
CA GLU A 377 -28.87 -19.62 19.40
C GLU A 377 -27.39 -20.03 19.55
N ASN A 378 -26.53 -19.63 18.61
CA ASN A 378 -25.09 -19.85 18.67
C ASN A 378 -24.32 -18.67 19.28
N LEU A 379 -24.99 -17.59 19.70
CA LEU A 379 -24.37 -16.44 20.36
C LEU A 379 -24.43 -16.65 21.88
N ARG A 380 -23.36 -17.20 22.44
CA ARG A 380 -23.26 -17.61 23.85
C ARG A 380 -22.38 -16.64 24.64
N ALA A 381 -23.02 -15.74 25.37
CA ALA A 381 -22.38 -14.89 26.37
C ALA A 381 -22.20 -15.65 27.69
N VAL A 382 -20.95 -15.94 28.06
CA VAL A 382 -20.61 -16.69 29.28
C VAL A 382 -20.02 -15.81 30.38
N GLY A 383 -20.06 -14.48 30.20
CA GLY A 383 -19.51 -13.50 31.12
C GLY A 383 -20.15 -13.47 32.50
N ASP A 384 -21.42 -13.89 32.62
CA ASP A 384 -22.12 -13.95 33.91
C ASP A 384 -21.85 -15.25 34.68
N SER A 385 -21.10 -16.20 34.10
CA SER A 385 -20.64 -17.39 34.83
C SER A 385 -19.63 -17.02 35.91
N ALA A 386 -19.65 -17.74 37.03
CA ALA A 386 -18.61 -17.65 38.05
C ALA A 386 -17.22 -18.00 37.48
N GLU A 387 -17.19 -18.93 36.52
CA GLU A 387 -15.98 -19.42 35.82
C GLU A 387 -16.18 -19.33 34.29
N PRO A 388 -15.97 -18.16 33.67
CA PRO A 388 -16.20 -17.96 32.23
C PRO A 388 -15.41 -18.93 31.35
N SER A 389 -14.15 -19.23 31.67
CA SER A 389 -13.31 -20.16 30.91
C SER A 389 -13.87 -21.60 30.93
N GLN A 390 -14.43 -22.02 32.06
CA GLN A 390 -15.10 -23.33 32.17
C GLN A 390 -16.42 -23.34 31.39
N ALA A 391 -17.20 -22.26 31.47
CA ALA A 391 -18.42 -22.13 30.67
C ALA A 391 -18.14 -22.08 29.15
N LYS A 392 -17.00 -21.52 28.74
CA LYS A 392 -16.52 -21.62 27.34
C LYS A 392 -16.27 -23.08 26.96
N LEU A 393 -15.53 -23.83 27.78
CA LEU A 393 -15.29 -25.25 27.56
C LEU A 393 -16.61 -26.03 27.47
N ASP A 394 -17.56 -25.80 28.37
CA ASP A 394 -18.85 -26.49 28.37
C ASP A 394 -19.63 -26.23 27.07
N ALA A 395 -19.65 -24.97 26.60
CA ALA A 395 -20.27 -24.61 25.33
C ALA A 395 -19.57 -25.26 24.12
N VAL A 396 -18.23 -25.26 24.10
CA VAL A 396 -17.44 -25.92 23.04
C VAL A 396 -17.71 -27.43 23.03
N VAL A 397 -17.80 -28.07 24.20
CA VAL A 397 -18.09 -29.51 24.34
C VAL A 397 -19.49 -29.83 23.83
N GLU A 398 -20.50 -29.08 24.26
CA GLU A 398 -21.89 -29.26 23.83
C GLU A 398 -22.02 -29.17 22.31
N LEU A 399 -21.49 -28.08 21.71
CA LEU A 399 -21.53 -27.87 20.27
C LEU A 399 -20.74 -28.95 19.51
N THR A 400 -19.58 -29.37 20.03
CA THR A 400 -18.79 -30.44 19.40
C THR A 400 -19.52 -31.79 19.45
N ASP A 401 -20.20 -32.09 20.56
CA ASP A 401 -21.03 -33.29 20.70
C ASP A 401 -22.24 -33.26 19.74
N GLU A 402 -22.79 -32.09 19.43
CA GLU A 402 -23.82 -31.95 18.39
C GLU A 402 -23.24 -32.23 17.00
N ILE A 403 -22.10 -31.63 16.65
CA ILE A 403 -21.44 -31.82 15.34
C ILE A 403 -21.03 -33.28 15.13
N GLN A 404 -20.58 -33.99 16.17
CA GLN A 404 -20.24 -35.42 16.12
C GLN A 404 -21.45 -36.31 15.73
N LYS A 405 -22.68 -35.88 16.06
CA LYS A 405 -23.91 -36.64 15.76
C LYS A 405 -24.38 -36.44 14.32
N GLU A 406 -23.93 -35.40 13.64
CA GLU A 406 -24.31 -35.12 12.25
C GLU A 406 -23.93 -36.27 11.31
N GLU A 407 -24.77 -36.54 10.32
CA GLU A 407 -24.45 -37.52 9.28
C GLU A 407 -23.53 -36.90 8.23
N PHE A 408 -22.57 -37.68 7.72
CA PHE A 408 -21.89 -37.29 6.49
C PHE A 408 -22.89 -37.38 5.34
N GLY A 409 -22.91 -36.38 4.45
CA GLY A 409 -23.75 -36.52 3.26
C GLY A 409 -23.10 -37.44 2.22
N SER A 410 -23.65 -37.47 1.00
CA SER A 410 -23.40 -38.51 0.01
C SER A 410 -22.00 -38.52 -0.64
N ASN A 411 -21.16 -37.49 -0.42
CA ASN A 411 -19.80 -37.45 -0.98
C ASN A 411 -18.82 -36.62 -0.13
N PRO A 412 -18.40 -37.12 1.04
CA PRO A 412 -17.42 -36.47 1.90
C PRO A 412 -16.03 -36.35 1.30
N ASN A 413 -15.51 -35.12 1.21
CA ASN A 413 -14.08 -34.90 1.06
C ASN A 413 -13.33 -35.45 2.29
N LYS A 414 -12.24 -36.18 2.06
CA LYS A 414 -11.36 -36.67 3.13
C LYS A 414 -10.36 -35.58 3.52
N ILE A 415 -10.16 -35.40 4.81
CA ILE A 415 -9.08 -34.59 5.41
C ILE A 415 -8.14 -35.46 6.21
N LEU A 416 -6.95 -34.98 6.52
CA LEU A 416 -6.06 -35.65 7.46
C LEU A 416 -6.78 -35.84 8.80
N ASN A 417 -6.64 -37.02 9.38
CA ASN A 417 -7.14 -37.35 10.71
C ASN A 417 -6.54 -36.43 11.78
N GLN A 418 -7.03 -36.57 13.01
CA GLN A 418 -6.54 -35.85 14.18
C GLN A 418 -5.01 -35.95 14.32
N ASP A 419 -4.41 -37.09 13.95
CA ASP A 419 -2.98 -37.33 14.08
C ASP A 419 -2.16 -36.84 12.88
N GLY A 420 -2.80 -36.36 11.81
CA GLY A 420 -2.10 -35.89 10.61
C GLY A 420 -1.51 -37.01 9.74
N THR A 421 -1.82 -38.28 10.02
CA THR A 421 -1.17 -39.46 9.42
C THR A 421 -1.92 -40.07 8.25
N ALA A 422 -3.25 -39.86 8.15
CA ALA A 422 -4.07 -40.49 7.13
C ALA A 422 -5.31 -39.65 6.78
N LYS A 423 -5.72 -39.69 5.52
CA LYS A 423 -6.97 -39.02 5.08
C LYS A 423 -8.21 -39.82 5.48
N LYS A 424 -9.09 -39.23 6.29
CA LYS A 424 -10.39 -39.75 6.74
C LYS A 424 -11.51 -38.76 6.46
N VAL A 425 -12.73 -39.29 6.40
CA VAL A 425 -13.94 -38.46 6.38
C VAL A 425 -14.21 -38.02 7.83
N LEU A 426 -14.06 -36.74 8.11
CA LEU A 426 -14.28 -36.15 9.43
C LEU A 426 -14.99 -34.82 9.28
N HIS A 427 -15.85 -34.51 10.24
CA HIS A 427 -16.30 -33.14 10.52
C HIS A 427 -15.13 -32.33 11.08
N SER A 428 -15.27 -31.02 11.10
CA SER A 428 -14.21 -30.10 11.49
C SER A 428 -14.75 -29.07 12.47
N VAL A 429 -14.09 -28.92 13.61
CA VAL A 429 -14.43 -27.94 14.65
C VAL A 429 -13.21 -27.07 14.92
N GLY A 430 -13.37 -25.76 14.82
CA GLY A 430 -12.34 -24.78 15.15
C GLY A 430 -12.72 -23.96 16.37
N PHE A 431 -11.84 -23.78 17.34
CA PHE A 431 -12.02 -22.83 18.45
C PHE A 431 -10.90 -21.79 18.47
N SER A 432 -11.23 -20.50 18.50
CA SER A 432 -10.26 -19.41 18.46
C SER A 432 -10.48 -18.43 19.60
N ASP A 433 -9.41 -18.14 20.34
CA ASP A 433 -9.41 -17.23 21.48
C ASP A 433 -8.02 -16.56 21.59
N ASP A 434 -8.00 -15.30 22.00
CA ASP A 434 -6.79 -14.54 22.27
C ASP A 434 -6.35 -14.62 23.74
N ASP A 435 -7.26 -14.94 24.67
CA ASP A 435 -6.94 -15.11 26.08
C ASP A 435 -6.32 -16.50 26.33
N HIS A 436 -5.07 -16.50 26.82
CA HIS A 436 -4.32 -17.73 27.13
C HIS A 436 -5.05 -18.64 28.12
N GLY A 437 -5.74 -18.07 29.12
CA GLY A 437 -6.45 -18.84 30.14
C GLY A 437 -7.67 -19.56 29.56
N ASN A 438 -8.45 -18.88 28.73
CA ASN A 438 -9.56 -19.47 27.99
C ASN A 438 -9.08 -20.57 27.04
N PHE A 439 -8.07 -20.26 26.21
CA PHE A 439 -7.49 -21.23 25.28
C PHE A 439 -7.00 -22.48 26.01
N THR A 440 -6.21 -22.32 27.07
CA THR A 440 -5.64 -23.45 27.83
C THR A 440 -6.74 -24.26 28.52
N THR A 441 -7.74 -23.60 29.11
CA THR A 441 -8.87 -24.29 29.78
C THR A 441 -9.64 -25.15 28.78
N VAL A 442 -9.92 -24.61 27.59
CA VAL A 442 -10.57 -25.37 26.51
C VAL A 442 -9.68 -26.51 26.05
N ALA A 443 -8.40 -26.26 25.71
CA ALA A 443 -7.48 -27.28 25.23
C ALA A 443 -7.32 -28.46 26.22
N GLU A 444 -7.02 -28.16 27.49
CA GLU A 444 -6.84 -29.17 28.54
C GLU A 444 -8.16 -29.86 28.93
N GLY A 445 -9.28 -29.13 28.86
CA GLY A 445 -10.61 -29.69 29.04
C GLY A 445 -10.95 -30.74 27.99
N LEU A 446 -10.79 -30.38 26.72
CA LEU A 446 -11.01 -31.29 25.60
C LEU A 446 -10.04 -32.49 25.66
N LYS A 447 -8.77 -32.27 25.98
CA LYS A 447 -7.77 -33.33 26.22
C LYS A 447 -8.24 -34.33 27.28
N ARG A 448 -8.64 -33.85 28.46
CA ARG A 448 -9.17 -34.70 29.55
C ARG A 448 -10.37 -35.53 29.10
N LEU A 449 -11.27 -34.94 28.32
CA LEU A 449 -12.46 -35.64 27.83
C LEU A 449 -12.13 -36.71 26.78
N ILE A 450 -11.14 -36.47 25.90
CA ILE A 450 -10.64 -37.48 24.96
C ILE A 450 -9.97 -38.63 25.71
N LEU A 451 -9.11 -38.33 26.69
CA LEU A 451 -8.43 -39.34 27.50
C LEU A 451 -9.39 -40.18 28.34
N ALA A 452 -10.43 -39.54 28.92
CA ALA A 452 -11.44 -40.22 29.72
C ALA A 452 -12.40 -41.07 28.88
N ASN A 453 -12.64 -40.69 27.62
CA ASN A 453 -13.50 -41.43 26.69
C ASN A 453 -12.87 -41.49 25.29
N PRO A 454 -11.89 -42.39 25.08
CA PRO A 454 -11.23 -42.56 23.79
C PRO A 454 -12.27 -42.86 22.70
N GLY A 455 -12.35 -41.97 21.70
CA GLY A 455 -13.30 -42.08 20.60
C GLY A 455 -14.57 -41.22 20.72
N ARG A 456 -14.77 -40.45 21.80
CA ARG A 456 -15.89 -39.50 21.97
C ARG A 456 -16.11 -38.63 20.72
N TRP A 457 -15.03 -38.13 20.13
CA TRP A 457 -15.04 -37.32 18.91
C TRP A 457 -14.33 -37.99 17.73
N SER A 458 -14.52 -39.30 17.58
CA SER A 458 -13.90 -40.10 16.51
C SER A 458 -14.27 -39.68 15.08
N ARG A 459 -15.30 -38.84 14.91
CA ARG A 459 -15.76 -38.32 13.60
C ARG A 459 -15.47 -36.83 13.43
N VAL A 460 -14.79 -36.18 14.39
CA VAL A 460 -14.51 -34.74 14.37
C VAL A 460 -13.00 -34.51 14.49
N LYS A 461 -12.46 -33.62 13.66
CA LYS A 461 -11.13 -33.04 13.87
C LYS A 461 -11.27 -31.71 14.59
N ILE A 462 -10.57 -31.55 15.72
CA ILE A 462 -10.62 -30.34 16.55
C ILE A 462 -9.33 -29.55 16.30
N ALA A 463 -9.48 -28.33 15.78
CA ALA A 463 -8.40 -27.36 15.67
C ALA A 463 -8.62 -26.22 16.67
N LEU A 464 -7.54 -25.82 17.34
CA LEU A 464 -7.52 -24.77 18.35
C LEU A 464 -6.59 -23.66 17.87
N PHE A 465 -7.02 -22.42 17.97
CA PHE A 465 -6.29 -21.25 17.46
C PHE A 465 -6.05 -20.29 18.60
N TYR A 466 -4.77 -20.12 18.95
CA TYR A 466 -4.34 -19.13 19.94
C TYR A 466 -3.90 -17.88 19.20
N THR A 467 -4.59 -16.77 19.41
CA THR A 467 -4.33 -15.50 18.72
C THR A 467 -3.71 -14.42 19.62
N GLY A 468 -3.55 -14.73 20.90
CA GLY A 468 -2.98 -13.83 21.91
C GLY A 468 -1.46 -13.66 21.79
N PRO A 469 -0.84 -12.91 22.71
CA PRO A 469 0.62 -12.77 22.79
C PRO A 469 1.32 -14.11 23.10
N PRO A 470 2.56 -14.35 22.62
CA PRO A 470 3.31 -15.55 22.95
C PRO A 470 3.39 -15.82 24.47
N GLN A 471 3.22 -17.10 24.86
CA GLN A 471 3.33 -17.57 26.23
C GLN A 471 4.38 -18.69 26.33
N PRO A 472 4.96 -18.95 27.52
CA PRO A 472 5.92 -20.04 27.68
C PRO A 472 5.35 -21.39 27.22
N GLY A 473 5.85 -21.92 26.11
CA GLY A 473 5.40 -23.20 25.53
C GLY A 473 4.18 -23.10 24.61
N LEU A 474 3.65 -21.91 24.34
CA LEU A 474 2.53 -21.69 23.43
C LEU A 474 2.75 -20.42 22.59
N GLU A 475 3.02 -20.62 21.30
CA GLU A 475 3.11 -19.53 20.34
C GLU A 475 1.74 -19.21 19.73
N PRO A 476 1.50 -17.97 19.27
CA PRO A 476 0.30 -17.66 18.51
C PRO A 476 0.28 -18.50 17.23
N GLY A 477 -0.79 -19.23 17.00
CA GLY A 477 -0.84 -20.19 15.90
C GLY A 477 -2.01 -21.16 15.97
N ALA A 478 -2.01 -22.09 15.02
CA ALA A 478 -3.01 -23.13 14.89
C ALA A 478 -2.47 -24.46 15.44
N TYR A 479 -3.30 -25.15 16.21
CA TYR A 479 -3.01 -26.43 16.84
C TYR A 479 -4.11 -27.45 16.56
N VAL A 480 -3.77 -28.74 16.50
CA VAL A 480 -4.75 -29.85 16.43
C VAL A 480 -4.64 -30.64 17.72
N LEU A 481 -5.80 -31.03 18.25
CA LEU A 481 -5.89 -32.02 19.31
C LEU A 481 -5.87 -33.42 18.67
N THR A 482 -4.83 -34.19 18.93
CA THR A 482 -4.64 -35.54 18.39
C THR A 482 -5.60 -36.55 19.02
N SER A 483 -5.64 -37.76 18.48
CA SER A 483 -6.56 -38.81 18.97
C SER A 483 -6.24 -39.30 20.39
N ASP A 484 -5.01 -39.10 20.86
CA ASP A 484 -4.56 -39.31 22.25
C ASP A 484 -4.71 -38.05 23.12
N GLY A 485 -5.31 -36.98 22.59
CA GLY A 485 -5.59 -35.74 23.32
C GLY A 485 -4.40 -34.78 23.44
N GLU A 486 -3.25 -35.08 22.82
CA GLU A 486 -2.13 -34.15 22.80
C GLU A 486 -2.34 -32.97 21.86
N LEU A 487 -1.80 -31.82 22.24
CA LEU A 487 -1.86 -30.62 21.42
C LEU A 487 -0.59 -30.53 20.57
N ARG A 488 -0.74 -30.45 19.25
CA ARG A 488 0.40 -30.27 18.33
C ARG A 488 0.15 -29.13 17.34
N PRO A 489 1.21 -28.45 16.84
CA PRO A 489 1.07 -27.54 15.71
C PRO A 489 0.49 -28.24 14.48
N LEU A 490 -0.20 -27.48 13.63
CA LEU A 490 -0.65 -28.01 12.35
C LEU A 490 0.52 -28.32 11.42
N THR A 491 0.40 -29.41 10.69
CA THR A 491 1.34 -29.75 9.62
C THR A 491 1.10 -28.87 8.40
N THR A 492 2.10 -28.74 7.53
CA THR A 492 1.98 -27.96 6.28
C THR A 492 0.83 -28.44 5.39
N ASP A 493 0.54 -29.73 5.37
CA ASP A 493 -0.57 -30.30 4.58
C ASP A 493 -1.94 -29.93 5.17
N GLU A 494 -2.04 -29.79 6.50
CA GLU A 494 -3.27 -29.37 7.18
C GLU A 494 -3.59 -27.90 6.96
N HIS A 495 -2.61 -27.05 6.64
CA HIS A 495 -2.83 -25.65 6.29
C HIS A 495 -3.66 -25.47 5.01
N GLY A 496 -3.71 -26.48 4.15
CA GLY A 496 -4.56 -26.48 2.95
C GLY A 496 -6.00 -26.96 3.20
N GLU A 497 -6.33 -27.43 4.41
CA GLU A 497 -7.67 -27.88 4.74
C GLU A 497 -8.60 -26.70 5.01
N GLU A 498 -9.86 -26.81 4.57
CA GLU A 498 -10.91 -25.79 4.68
C GLU A 498 -11.06 -25.16 6.09
N LEU A 499 -10.83 -25.95 7.14
CA LEU A 499 -10.88 -25.50 8.54
C LEU A 499 -9.74 -24.52 8.88
N VAL A 500 -8.59 -24.65 8.21
CA VAL A 500 -7.30 -24.07 8.61
C VAL A 500 -6.81 -23.00 7.66
N ALA A 501 -7.08 -23.15 6.35
CA ALA A 501 -6.58 -22.29 5.28
C ALA A 501 -6.88 -20.79 5.48
N ASN A 502 -7.76 -20.46 6.44
CA ASN A 502 -8.27 -19.13 6.67
C ASN A 502 -7.85 -18.49 8.00
N ILE A 503 -7.17 -19.20 8.92
CA ILE A 503 -6.69 -18.63 10.20
C ILE A 503 -5.20 -18.32 10.05
N GLN A 504 -4.89 -17.02 10.08
CA GLN A 504 -3.56 -16.50 9.82
C GLN A 504 -2.76 -16.48 11.12
N GLU A 505 -1.50 -16.91 11.09
CA GLU A 505 -0.54 -16.47 12.12
C GLU A 505 -0.58 -14.93 12.18
N PRO A 506 -0.44 -14.31 13.37
CA PRO A 506 -0.45 -12.85 13.51
C PRO A 506 0.76 -12.21 12.82
N GLY A 507 0.64 -12.01 11.52
CA GLY A 507 1.61 -11.37 10.65
C GLY A 507 0.99 -10.16 9.97
N ASP A 508 1.57 -8.99 10.25
CA ASP A 508 1.45 -7.72 9.51
C ASP A 508 0.13 -7.53 8.72
N TYR A 509 -0.96 -7.30 9.46
CA TYR A 509 -2.32 -7.01 8.96
C TYR A 509 -2.42 -5.76 8.06
N SER A 510 -1.32 -5.06 7.82
CA SER A 510 -1.27 -3.90 6.92
C SER A 510 -1.29 -4.29 5.44
N LYS A 511 -1.12 -5.58 5.09
CA LYS A 511 -1.14 -6.03 3.70
C LYS A 511 -2.50 -6.65 3.34
N PRO A 512 -3.30 -6.04 2.43
CA PRO A 512 -4.44 -6.74 1.87
C PRO A 512 -3.96 -8.06 1.24
N ARG A 513 -4.48 -9.20 1.71
CA ARG A 513 -4.15 -10.49 1.11
C ARG A 513 -4.72 -10.57 -0.30
N HIS A 514 -3.90 -11.03 -1.24
CA HIS A 514 -4.39 -11.54 -2.52
C HIS A 514 -5.30 -12.72 -2.26
N LEU A 515 -6.46 -12.70 -2.90
CA LEU A 515 -7.24 -13.91 -3.04
C LEU A 515 -6.44 -14.86 -3.95
N PRO A 516 -6.45 -16.18 -3.69
CA PRO A 516 -5.89 -17.15 -4.63
C PRO A 516 -6.46 -16.86 -6.02
N LEU A 517 -5.60 -16.80 -7.03
CA LEU A 517 -6.02 -16.58 -8.41
C LEU A 517 -7.07 -17.64 -8.80
N PRO A 518 -8.33 -17.23 -9.08
CA PRO A 518 -9.42 -18.17 -9.29
C PRO A 518 -9.17 -19.02 -10.53
N GLU A 519 -9.91 -20.13 -10.64
CA GLU A 519 -9.90 -20.91 -11.88
C GLU A 519 -10.34 -20.02 -13.05
N PRO A 520 -9.66 -20.11 -14.20
CA PRO A 520 -10.03 -19.29 -15.34
C PRO A 520 -11.38 -19.75 -15.92
N VAL A 521 -12.12 -18.83 -16.51
CA VAL A 521 -13.20 -19.15 -17.45
C VAL A 521 -12.55 -19.77 -18.69
N LYS A 522 -12.90 -21.03 -18.98
CA LYS A 522 -12.26 -21.82 -20.04
C LYS A 522 -13.13 -21.83 -21.29
N THR A 523 -12.50 -21.64 -22.44
CA THR A 523 -13.12 -21.82 -23.76
C THR A 523 -12.14 -22.50 -24.73
N ARG A 524 -12.60 -22.85 -25.92
CA ARG A 524 -11.77 -23.43 -26.99
C ARG A 524 -11.77 -22.55 -28.23
N SER A 525 -10.60 -22.37 -28.85
CA SER A 525 -10.46 -21.78 -30.18
C SER A 525 -10.57 -22.89 -31.24
N PRO A 526 -11.11 -22.61 -32.44
CA PRO A 526 -11.02 -23.53 -33.59
C PRO A 526 -9.63 -23.50 -34.26
N ARG A 527 -8.69 -22.68 -33.77
CA ARG A 527 -7.32 -22.63 -34.27
C ARG A 527 -6.50 -23.80 -33.70
N ALA A 528 -5.52 -24.28 -34.46
CA ALA A 528 -4.79 -25.49 -34.09
C ALA A 528 -3.86 -25.26 -32.89
N SER A 529 -3.20 -24.10 -32.80
CA SER A 529 -2.25 -23.78 -31.74
C SER A 529 -2.14 -22.28 -31.42
N VAL A 530 -1.47 -21.96 -30.31
CA VAL A 530 -1.05 -20.58 -30.00
C VAL A 530 -0.15 -19.99 -31.10
N ASP A 531 0.65 -20.83 -31.77
CA ASP A 531 1.54 -20.39 -32.84
C ASP A 531 0.79 -19.81 -34.04
N ASP A 532 -0.45 -20.21 -34.26
CA ASP A 532 -1.28 -19.74 -35.38
C ASP A 532 -1.96 -18.40 -35.12
N VAL A 533 -2.03 -17.97 -33.86
CA VAL A 533 -2.76 -16.75 -33.46
C VAL A 533 -1.88 -15.60 -33.01
N ILE A 534 -0.60 -15.84 -32.70
CA ILE A 534 0.36 -14.75 -32.54
C ILE A 534 0.83 -14.35 -33.95
N GLU A 535 0.40 -13.18 -34.43
CA GLU A 535 0.80 -12.67 -35.76
C GLU A 535 2.23 -12.16 -35.75
N ALA A 536 2.63 -11.50 -34.66
CA ALA A 536 3.95 -10.93 -34.50
C ALA A 536 4.31 -10.83 -33.02
N MET A 537 5.57 -11.14 -32.72
CA MET A 537 6.25 -10.66 -31.52
C MET A 537 7.22 -9.57 -31.94
N VAL A 538 7.22 -8.46 -31.24
CA VAL A 538 8.11 -7.34 -31.53
C VAL A 538 8.93 -7.04 -30.29
N VAL A 539 10.24 -6.96 -30.45
CA VAL A 539 11.18 -6.74 -29.35
C VAL A 539 12.04 -5.54 -29.71
N SER A 540 12.16 -4.60 -28.77
CA SER A 540 13.00 -3.43 -28.95
C SER A 540 14.49 -3.77 -28.94
N ARG A 541 15.33 -2.84 -29.41
CA ARG A 541 16.79 -2.97 -29.35
C ARG A 541 17.24 -3.21 -27.89
N PRO A 542 18.30 -4.01 -27.68
CA PRO A 542 19.26 -4.50 -28.68
C PRO A 542 18.99 -5.92 -29.22
N TYR A 543 17.79 -6.49 -29.06
CA TYR A 543 17.57 -7.87 -29.50
C TYR A 543 17.79 -8.05 -31.01
N GLU A 544 18.63 -9.01 -31.38
CA GLU A 544 18.82 -9.55 -32.73
C GLU A 544 18.49 -11.06 -32.73
N GLY A 545 17.24 -11.39 -33.05
CA GLY A 545 16.70 -12.75 -33.02
C GLY A 545 16.94 -13.56 -34.28
N THR A 546 16.88 -14.90 -34.17
CA THR A 546 16.91 -15.79 -35.35
C THR A 546 15.54 -16.23 -35.84
N VAL A 547 14.48 -15.95 -35.08
CA VAL A 547 13.10 -16.29 -35.47
C VAL A 547 12.57 -15.17 -36.35
N ALA A 548 12.33 -15.47 -37.65
CA ALA A 548 11.95 -14.48 -38.65
C ALA A 548 10.71 -13.65 -38.27
N ASP A 549 9.73 -14.27 -37.62
CA ASP A 549 8.48 -13.60 -37.22
C ASP A 549 8.61 -12.73 -35.96
N ALA A 550 9.72 -12.88 -35.22
CA ALA A 550 10.06 -12.06 -34.07
C ALA A 550 10.83 -10.82 -34.54
N LYS A 551 10.15 -9.71 -34.77
CA LYS A 551 10.72 -8.49 -35.35
C LYS A 551 11.72 -7.85 -34.35
N PRO A 552 13.04 -7.97 -34.59
CA PRO A 552 14.05 -7.45 -33.70
C PRO A 552 14.22 -5.94 -33.87
N GLY A 553 14.82 -5.30 -32.88
CA GLY A 553 15.29 -3.92 -32.94
C GLY A 553 14.25 -2.87 -33.31
N THR A 554 12.95 -3.16 -33.14
CA THR A 554 11.86 -2.29 -33.57
C THR A 554 11.49 -1.31 -32.47
N ASP A 555 11.34 -0.04 -32.84
CA ASP A 555 10.72 0.96 -31.98
C ASP A 555 9.21 0.68 -31.85
N LEU A 556 8.77 0.25 -30.67
CA LEU A 556 7.38 -0.11 -30.39
C LEU A 556 6.44 1.09 -30.44
N LEU A 557 6.93 2.30 -30.13
CA LEU A 557 6.15 3.53 -30.27
C LEU A 557 5.89 3.81 -31.75
N ALA A 558 6.95 3.78 -32.58
CA ALA A 558 6.81 3.96 -34.02
C ALA A 558 5.92 2.89 -34.67
N LEU A 559 6.02 1.63 -34.22
CA LEU A 559 5.16 0.54 -34.67
C LEU A 559 3.68 0.85 -34.38
N GLN A 560 3.33 1.26 -33.17
CA GLN A 560 1.93 1.51 -32.83
C GLN A 560 1.36 2.75 -33.52
N ILE A 561 2.17 3.81 -33.67
CA ILE A 561 1.81 4.97 -34.49
C ILE A 561 1.49 4.52 -35.93
N ARG A 562 2.34 3.67 -36.51
CA ARG A 562 2.11 3.10 -37.84
C ARG A 562 0.83 2.25 -37.87
N MET A 563 0.62 1.37 -36.89
CA MET A 563 -0.61 0.56 -36.82
C MET A 563 -1.88 1.41 -36.74
N ILE A 564 -1.85 2.52 -36.00
CA ILE A 564 -2.97 3.47 -35.94
C ILE A 564 -3.18 4.12 -37.31
N ARG A 565 -2.13 4.62 -37.97
CA ARG A 565 -2.23 5.24 -39.29
C ARG A 565 -2.68 4.27 -40.38
N ASP A 566 -2.16 3.05 -40.38
CA ASP A 566 -2.60 1.97 -41.27
C ASP A 566 -4.09 1.66 -41.05
N TYR A 567 -4.55 1.72 -39.80
CA TYR A 567 -5.96 1.51 -39.45
C TYR A 567 -6.87 2.67 -39.90
N ILE A 568 -6.38 3.91 -39.80
CA ILE A 568 -7.06 5.10 -40.35
C ILE A 568 -7.24 4.91 -41.86
N ALA A 569 -6.18 4.51 -42.56
CA ALA A 569 -6.16 4.32 -44.02
C ALA A 569 -6.90 3.06 -44.51
N LEU A 570 -7.33 2.16 -43.61
CA LEU A 570 -8.05 0.94 -43.96
C LEU A 570 -9.36 1.29 -44.72
N GLY A 571 -9.67 0.60 -45.82
CA GLY A 571 -10.84 0.91 -46.69
C GLY A 571 -12.23 0.66 -46.08
N VAL A 572 -12.35 0.49 -44.76
CA VAL A 572 -13.62 0.35 -44.05
C VAL A 572 -14.16 1.75 -43.70
N PRO A 573 -15.50 1.98 -43.71
CA PRO A 573 -16.07 3.26 -43.27
C PRO A 573 -15.63 3.65 -41.85
N ASN A 574 -15.29 4.92 -41.64
CA ASN A 574 -14.67 5.38 -40.40
C ASN A 574 -15.61 5.34 -39.19
N GLU A 575 -16.91 5.50 -39.40
CA GLU A 575 -17.96 5.35 -38.39
C GLU A 575 -18.06 3.93 -37.84
N ARG A 576 -17.55 2.93 -38.56
CA ARG A 576 -17.44 1.53 -38.11
C ARG A 576 -16.12 1.25 -37.39
N LYS A 577 -15.18 2.18 -37.40
CA LYS A 577 -13.86 2.02 -36.78
C LYS A 577 -13.83 2.66 -35.40
N LYS A 578 -13.07 2.03 -34.51
CA LYS A 578 -12.78 2.54 -33.18
C LYS A 578 -11.39 2.15 -32.72
N ILE A 579 -10.70 3.09 -32.06
CA ILE A 579 -9.39 2.89 -31.42
C ILE A 579 -9.59 2.95 -29.91
N ILE A 580 -9.06 1.96 -29.20
CA ILE A 580 -8.97 2.00 -27.73
C ILE A 580 -7.50 1.84 -27.34
N LEU A 581 -6.94 2.86 -26.71
CA LEU A 581 -5.56 2.89 -26.25
C LEU A 581 -5.55 2.97 -24.72
N THR A 582 -5.05 1.93 -24.05
CA THR A 582 -4.88 1.92 -22.59
C THR A 582 -3.40 2.01 -22.23
N ARG A 583 -2.92 3.10 -21.64
CA ARG A 583 -1.50 3.28 -21.30
C ARG A 583 -1.29 3.94 -19.95
N TYR A 584 -0.38 3.40 -19.15
CA TYR A 584 0.07 4.05 -17.91
C TYR A 584 0.57 5.48 -18.14
N SER A 585 1.45 5.65 -19.12
CA SER A 585 2.13 6.91 -19.41
C SER A 585 2.47 6.99 -20.90
N VAL A 586 2.25 8.17 -21.47
CA VAL A 586 2.53 8.51 -22.87
C VAL A 586 3.13 9.91 -22.92
N ASP A 587 4.18 10.10 -23.72
CA ASP A 587 4.87 11.39 -23.86
C ASP A 587 5.25 11.75 -25.30
N SER A 588 4.61 11.10 -26.29
CA SER A 588 4.96 11.23 -27.72
C SER A 588 3.99 12.13 -28.49
N ASP A 589 4.51 13.22 -29.03
CA ASP A 589 3.75 14.14 -29.88
C ASP A 589 3.22 13.48 -31.16
N ASP A 590 3.98 12.58 -31.78
CA ASP A 590 3.58 11.87 -32.99
C ASP A 590 2.40 10.92 -32.74
N LEU A 591 2.35 10.30 -31.56
CA LEU A 591 1.21 9.49 -31.17
C LEU A 591 -0.02 10.36 -30.91
N ALA A 592 0.14 11.52 -30.27
CA ALA A 592 -0.96 12.47 -30.14
C ALA A 592 -1.48 12.89 -31.53
N ASP A 593 -0.58 13.16 -32.48
CA ASP A 593 -0.96 13.50 -33.86
C ASP A 593 -1.70 12.37 -34.56
N ALA A 594 -1.28 11.11 -34.39
CA ALA A 594 -1.99 9.96 -34.95
C ALA A 594 -3.41 9.80 -34.36
N LEU A 595 -3.59 10.05 -33.06
CA LEU A 595 -4.93 10.02 -32.44
C LEU A 595 -5.80 11.20 -32.91
N ILE A 596 -5.21 12.38 -33.09
CA ILE A 596 -5.89 13.57 -33.64
C ILE A 596 -6.29 13.33 -35.10
N GLU A 597 -5.43 12.68 -35.89
CA GLU A 597 -5.71 12.26 -37.26
C GLU A 597 -6.91 11.30 -37.32
N ALA A 598 -6.95 10.28 -36.44
CA ALA A 598 -8.09 9.37 -36.34
C ALA A 598 -9.39 10.13 -36.01
N LYS A 599 -9.33 11.06 -35.05
CA LYS A 599 -10.46 11.95 -34.73
C LYS A 599 -10.91 12.76 -35.95
N ARG A 600 -9.99 13.39 -36.69
CA ARG A 600 -10.31 14.19 -37.90
C ARG A 600 -10.94 13.33 -39.00
N ALA A 601 -10.55 12.06 -39.08
CA ALA A 601 -11.16 11.09 -39.98
C ALA A 601 -12.57 10.62 -39.54
N GLY A 602 -13.04 11.03 -38.36
CA GLY A 602 -14.34 10.61 -37.82
C GLY A 602 -14.31 9.25 -37.10
N ILE A 603 -13.12 8.73 -36.80
CA ILE A 603 -12.94 7.46 -36.07
C ILE A 603 -13.09 7.72 -34.57
N ALA A 604 -13.83 6.86 -33.88
CA ALA A 604 -13.95 6.96 -32.42
C ALA A 604 -12.63 6.57 -31.73
N VAL A 605 -12.23 7.31 -30.70
CA VAL A 605 -11.01 7.10 -29.92
C VAL A 605 -11.33 7.13 -28.42
N ASP A 606 -11.06 6.02 -27.74
CA ASP A 606 -11.02 5.97 -26.29
C ASP A 606 -9.57 5.91 -25.82
N PHE A 607 -9.13 6.89 -25.04
CA PHE A 607 -7.81 6.89 -24.40
C PHE A 607 -7.96 6.67 -22.90
N VAL A 608 -7.53 5.52 -22.39
CA VAL A 608 -7.53 5.18 -20.97
C VAL A 608 -6.12 5.36 -20.43
N THR A 609 -5.94 6.26 -19.45
CA THR A 609 -4.62 6.64 -18.93
C THR A 609 -4.65 6.89 -17.43
N ASP A 610 -3.48 7.02 -16.80
CA ASP A 610 -3.36 7.44 -15.41
C ASP A 610 -3.05 8.94 -15.31
N PHE A 611 -4.01 9.77 -14.88
CA PHE A 611 -3.76 11.20 -14.73
C PHE A 611 -2.81 11.53 -13.57
N ASN A 612 -2.52 10.63 -12.64
CA ASN A 612 -1.56 10.89 -11.56
C ASN A 612 -0.12 11.13 -12.09
N VAL A 613 0.17 10.65 -13.30
CA VAL A 613 1.44 10.92 -13.99
C VAL A 613 1.43 12.18 -14.84
N SER A 614 0.28 12.65 -15.35
CA SER A 614 0.19 13.76 -16.30
C SER A 614 -0.52 15.03 -15.77
N MET A 615 -1.18 14.96 -14.62
CA MET A 615 -1.94 16.06 -14.03
C MET A 615 -1.55 16.31 -12.57
N GLU A 616 -1.85 17.51 -12.12
CA GLU A 616 -1.79 17.98 -10.74
C GLU A 616 -3.17 18.51 -10.34
N ALA A 617 -3.44 18.58 -9.04
CA ALA A 617 -4.68 19.13 -8.52
C ALA A 617 -4.50 19.69 -7.11
N THR A 618 -5.38 20.60 -6.74
CA THR A 618 -5.48 21.10 -5.36
C THR A 618 -6.44 20.23 -4.57
N PHE A 619 -5.93 19.58 -3.52
CA PHE A 619 -6.71 18.77 -2.60
C PHE A 619 -7.22 19.63 -1.44
N GLN A 620 -8.47 19.42 -1.04
CA GLN A 620 -8.97 19.98 0.22
C GLN A 620 -8.29 19.29 1.41
N GLU A 621 -8.24 19.95 2.57
CA GLU A 621 -7.70 19.36 3.79
C GLU A 621 -8.45 18.06 4.13
N GLY A 622 -7.71 16.97 4.31
CA GLY A 622 -8.27 15.62 4.53
C GLY A 622 -8.82 14.94 3.27
N GLN A 623 -8.80 15.58 2.10
CA GLN A 623 -9.19 14.94 0.85
C GLN A 623 -8.05 14.05 0.33
N GLU A 624 -8.33 12.75 0.28
CA GLU A 624 -7.38 11.76 -0.22
C GLU A 624 -7.45 11.59 -1.74
N ILE A 625 -8.65 11.72 -2.32
CA ILE A 625 -8.89 11.50 -3.74
C ILE A 625 -9.77 12.58 -4.39
N ILE A 626 -9.53 12.84 -5.67
CA ILE A 626 -10.36 13.70 -6.52
C ILE A 626 -10.98 12.84 -7.62
N ARG A 627 -12.31 12.65 -7.54
CA ARG A 627 -13.11 11.86 -8.50
C ARG A 627 -13.64 12.68 -9.68
N SER A 628 -13.46 14.01 -9.69
CA SER A 628 -13.85 14.91 -10.77
C SER A 628 -12.72 15.90 -11.02
N PHE A 629 -12.28 15.98 -12.27
CA PHE A 629 -11.03 16.66 -12.64
C PHE A 629 -11.19 18.17 -12.86
N GLY A 630 -12.32 18.77 -12.45
CA GLY A 630 -12.58 20.21 -12.66
C GLY A 630 -11.59 21.16 -11.98
N ASN A 631 -10.86 20.69 -10.95
CA ASN A 631 -9.82 21.46 -10.25
C ASN A 631 -8.40 20.94 -10.55
N ALA A 632 -8.24 20.13 -11.59
CA ALA A 632 -6.96 19.56 -12.00
C ALA A 632 -6.41 20.30 -13.23
N TRP A 633 -5.09 20.35 -13.36
CA TRP A 633 -4.38 20.92 -14.51
C TRP A 633 -3.30 19.96 -15.00
N THR A 634 -2.91 20.07 -16.27
CA THR A 634 -1.81 19.28 -16.84
C THR A 634 -0.47 19.76 -16.27
N LYS A 635 0.45 18.84 -16.02
CA LYS A 635 1.83 19.17 -15.63
C LYS A 635 2.56 19.88 -16.78
N ASP A 636 3.55 20.70 -16.45
CA ASP A 636 4.47 21.26 -17.44
C ASP A 636 5.63 20.27 -17.74
N ASP A 637 5.28 19.04 -18.09
CA ASP A 637 6.21 18.02 -18.56
C ASP A 637 5.72 17.40 -19.88
N SER A 638 6.51 16.49 -20.45
CA SER A 638 6.16 15.88 -21.74
C SER A 638 4.82 15.11 -21.71
N ARG A 639 4.44 14.56 -20.56
CA ARG A 639 3.17 13.82 -20.37
C ARG A 639 1.98 14.76 -20.26
N GLY A 640 2.15 15.86 -19.52
CA GLY A 640 1.12 16.90 -19.43
C GLY A 640 0.92 17.62 -20.77
N ARG A 641 1.99 17.89 -21.53
CA ARG A 641 1.91 18.45 -22.89
C ARG A 641 1.21 17.51 -23.87
N PHE A 642 1.49 16.21 -23.83
CA PHE A 642 0.76 15.20 -24.61
C PHE A 642 -0.76 15.30 -24.37
N LEU A 643 -1.16 15.33 -23.09
CA LEU A 643 -2.57 15.45 -22.70
C LEU A 643 -3.15 16.79 -23.16
N GLN A 644 -2.44 17.90 -22.93
CA GLN A 644 -2.87 19.23 -23.36
C GLN A 644 -3.09 19.32 -24.88
N LYS A 645 -2.25 18.66 -25.68
CA LYS A 645 -2.38 18.58 -27.13
C LYS A 645 -3.68 17.87 -27.55
N LEU A 646 -4.02 16.75 -26.91
CA LEU A 646 -5.29 16.05 -27.14
C LEU A 646 -6.50 16.91 -26.73
N LEU A 647 -6.43 17.56 -25.56
CA LEU A 647 -7.51 18.44 -25.07
C LEU A 647 -7.71 19.64 -26.00
N GLY A 648 -6.62 20.28 -26.46
CA GLY A 648 -6.66 21.38 -27.42
C GLY A 648 -7.20 20.96 -28.79
N ALA A 649 -7.02 19.69 -29.17
CA ALA A 649 -7.64 19.11 -30.34
C ALA A 649 -9.10 18.73 -30.14
N GLY A 650 -9.68 18.91 -28.94
CA GLY A 650 -11.09 18.69 -28.59
C GLY A 650 -11.43 17.26 -28.13
N PHE A 651 -10.47 16.54 -27.55
CA PHE A 651 -10.78 15.34 -26.76
C PHE A 651 -11.40 15.76 -25.42
N THR A 652 -12.28 14.92 -24.86
CA THR A 652 -13.00 15.24 -23.62
C THR A 652 -12.57 14.31 -22.48
N ILE A 653 -12.24 14.88 -21.33
CA ILE A 653 -12.04 14.10 -20.10
C ILE A 653 -13.39 13.61 -19.60
N MET A 654 -13.49 12.31 -19.36
CA MET A 654 -14.69 11.67 -18.84
C MET A 654 -14.65 11.64 -17.32
N ASP A 655 -15.65 12.26 -16.69
CA ASP A 655 -15.94 12.13 -15.26
C ASP A 655 -17.46 11.96 -15.04
N ARG A 656 -17.88 11.97 -13.76
CA ARG A 656 -19.30 11.79 -13.39
C ARG A 656 -20.25 12.86 -13.94
N ARG A 657 -19.74 14.02 -14.35
CA ARG A 657 -20.54 15.15 -14.84
C ARG A 657 -20.74 15.10 -16.35
N ALA A 658 -19.96 14.29 -17.07
CA ALA A 658 -20.05 14.18 -18.51
C ALA A 658 -21.30 13.36 -18.92
N GLU A 659 -22.29 14.02 -19.51
CA GLU A 659 -23.44 13.38 -20.16
C GLU A 659 -23.04 12.75 -21.48
N GLY A 660 -23.41 11.48 -21.69
CA GLY A 660 -22.92 10.68 -22.82
C GLY A 660 -21.40 10.45 -22.79
N ALA A 661 -20.90 9.60 -23.68
CA ALA A 661 -19.47 9.55 -23.98
C ALA A 661 -19.29 10.08 -25.40
N PRO A 662 -18.58 11.20 -25.61
CA PRO A 662 -18.27 11.65 -26.96
C PRO A 662 -17.43 10.57 -27.65
N PRO A 663 -17.39 10.57 -29.00
CA PRO A 663 -16.60 9.58 -29.74
C PRO A 663 -15.08 9.70 -29.46
N TRP A 664 -14.60 10.77 -28.81
CA TRP A 664 -13.18 11.01 -28.52
C TRP A 664 -12.99 11.35 -27.03
N ALA A 665 -12.81 10.32 -26.22
CA ALA A 665 -12.92 10.39 -24.76
C ALA A 665 -11.61 9.96 -24.08
N ILE A 666 -11.27 10.63 -22.98
CA ILE A 666 -10.12 10.31 -22.12
C ILE A 666 -10.64 9.86 -20.76
N TYR A 667 -10.22 8.68 -20.31
CA TYR A 667 -10.63 8.07 -19.04
C TYR A 667 -9.41 7.92 -18.13
N SER A 668 -9.61 8.14 -16.83
CA SER A 668 -8.58 7.91 -15.81
C SER A 668 -9.22 7.52 -14.49
N GLN A 669 -8.48 6.76 -13.69
CA GLN A 669 -8.75 6.65 -12.27
C GLN A 669 -8.71 8.03 -11.58
N PRO A 670 -9.28 8.16 -10.36
CA PRO A 670 -9.18 9.37 -9.56
C PRO A 670 -7.72 9.85 -9.36
N LEU A 671 -7.56 11.15 -9.08
CA LEU A 671 -6.27 11.69 -8.63
C LEU A 671 -6.09 11.43 -7.14
N TYR A 672 -4.90 11.02 -6.73
CA TYR A 672 -4.54 10.74 -5.33
C TYR A 672 -3.66 11.85 -4.75
N ASN A 673 -3.86 12.12 -3.46
CA ASN A 673 -3.10 13.12 -2.74
C ASN A 673 -1.73 12.56 -2.33
N LYS A 674 -0.69 12.94 -3.07
CA LYS A 674 0.70 12.49 -2.86
C LYS A 674 1.31 12.85 -1.50
N GLY A 675 0.66 13.72 -0.73
CA GLY A 675 1.05 14.03 0.64
C GLY A 675 0.67 12.93 1.64
N ASN A 676 -0.19 11.97 1.24
CA ASN A 676 -0.55 10.82 2.05
C ASN A 676 0.46 9.69 1.79
N PRO A 677 1.06 9.07 2.83
CA PRO A 677 2.02 7.98 2.68
C PRO A 677 1.44 6.66 2.13
N SER A 678 0.14 6.61 1.83
CA SER A 678 -0.46 5.48 1.08
C SER A 678 0.09 5.48 -0.36
N ILE A 679 0.47 4.30 -0.84
CA ILE A 679 1.13 4.12 -2.14
C ILE A 679 0.18 4.58 -3.25
N ASP A 680 0.61 5.49 -4.13
CA ASP A 680 -0.17 5.90 -5.31
C ASP A 680 -0.52 4.67 -6.17
N PRO A 681 -1.82 4.38 -6.40
CA PRO A 681 -2.28 3.31 -7.28
C PRO A 681 -1.73 3.44 -8.69
N ILE A 682 -1.21 2.35 -9.25
CA ILE A 682 -0.54 2.36 -10.56
C ILE A 682 -1.35 1.57 -11.59
N MET A 683 -1.69 2.20 -12.71
CA MET A 683 -2.31 1.52 -13.86
C MET A 683 -1.22 0.97 -14.79
N HIS A 684 -0.86 -0.31 -14.66
CA HIS A 684 0.15 -0.99 -15.47
C HIS A 684 -0.36 -1.58 -16.81
N GLU A 685 -1.60 -1.35 -17.21
CA GLU A 685 -2.14 -1.82 -18.49
C GLU A 685 -1.55 -1.12 -19.72
N LYS A 686 -1.30 -1.92 -20.77
CA LYS A 686 -0.63 -1.52 -22.03
C LYS A 686 -1.26 -2.27 -23.21
N THR A 687 -2.47 -1.87 -23.59
CA THR A 687 -3.22 -2.49 -24.68
C THR A 687 -3.60 -1.48 -25.77
N LEU A 688 -3.54 -1.91 -27.03
CA LEU A 688 -4.10 -1.18 -28.17
C LEU A 688 -5.11 -2.11 -28.85
N LEU A 689 -6.36 -1.67 -28.94
CA LEU A 689 -7.43 -2.38 -29.65
C LEU A 689 -7.85 -1.56 -30.85
N LEU A 690 -7.80 -2.17 -32.03
CA LEU A 690 -8.33 -1.61 -33.27
C LEU A 690 -9.62 -2.39 -33.59
N VAL A 691 -10.76 -1.75 -33.32
CA VAL A 691 -12.08 -2.38 -33.32
C VAL A 691 -12.86 -1.95 -34.54
N THR A 692 -13.24 -2.92 -35.38
CA THR A 692 -14.07 -2.71 -36.57
C THR A 692 -15.43 -3.36 -36.35
N ALA A 693 -16.48 -2.56 -36.30
CA ALA A 693 -17.85 -3.05 -36.21
C ALA A 693 -18.20 -3.90 -37.46
N ALA A 694 -18.87 -5.03 -37.22
CA ALA A 694 -19.39 -5.87 -38.29
C ALA A 694 -20.46 -5.12 -39.11
N GLU A 695 -20.69 -5.57 -40.35
CA GLU A 695 -21.79 -5.03 -41.19
C GLU A 695 -23.15 -5.43 -40.64
N ASP A 696 -23.25 -6.66 -40.18
CA ASP A 696 -24.37 -7.15 -39.38
C ASP A 696 -24.14 -6.76 -37.91
N PRO A 697 -25.00 -5.91 -37.31
CA PRO A 697 -24.90 -5.54 -35.90
C PRO A 697 -25.03 -6.73 -34.93
N ALA A 698 -25.54 -7.88 -35.38
CA ALA A 698 -25.63 -9.10 -34.58
C ALA A 698 -24.30 -9.88 -34.54
N ALA A 699 -23.40 -9.66 -35.50
CA ALA A 699 -22.08 -10.29 -35.53
C ALA A 699 -21.10 -9.56 -34.59
N PRO A 700 -20.17 -10.29 -33.96
CA PRO A 700 -19.15 -9.67 -33.11
C PRO A 700 -18.24 -8.75 -33.93
N PRO A 701 -17.70 -7.67 -33.33
CA PRO A 701 -16.75 -6.82 -34.01
C PRO A 701 -15.42 -7.56 -34.24
N SER A 702 -14.74 -7.22 -35.33
CA SER A 702 -13.35 -7.63 -35.54
C SER A 702 -12.44 -6.77 -34.66
N VAL A 703 -11.58 -7.40 -33.85
CA VAL A 703 -10.68 -6.71 -32.94
C VAL A 703 -9.24 -7.15 -33.21
N ARG A 704 -8.38 -6.23 -33.64
CA ARG A 704 -6.93 -6.47 -33.61
C ARG A 704 -6.40 -6.09 -32.25
N TYR A 705 -5.83 -7.06 -31.55
CA TYR A 705 -5.38 -6.91 -30.18
C TYR A 705 -3.84 -6.85 -30.11
N TYR A 706 -3.32 -5.70 -29.68
CA TYR A 706 -1.93 -5.55 -29.30
C TYR A 706 -1.80 -5.38 -27.79
N PHE A 707 -0.85 -6.08 -27.18
CA PHE A 707 -0.44 -5.83 -25.79
C PHE A 707 1.07 -6.01 -25.62
N GLY A 708 1.64 -5.39 -24.59
CA GLY A 708 3.08 -5.48 -24.36
C GLY A 708 3.56 -4.94 -23.02
N THR A 709 4.87 -4.80 -22.89
CA THR A 709 5.54 -4.22 -21.72
C THR A 709 5.92 -2.75 -21.94
N ASP A 710 5.65 -2.19 -23.12
CA ASP A 710 6.05 -0.84 -23.54
C ASP A 710 5.31 0.29 -22.81
N ASN A 711 6.09 1.15 -22.16
CA ASN A 711 5.65 2.53 -21.92
C ASN A 711 5.95 3.29 -23.21
N LEU A 712 4.94 3.94 -23.80
CA LEU A 712 5.06 4.70 -25.05
C LEU A 712 5.78 6.03 -24.81
N THR A 713 7.06 5.91 -24.44
CA THR A 713 7.93 7.02 -24.09
C THR A 713 9.06 7.16 -25.09
N THR A 714 9.54 8.38 -25.30
CA THR A 714 10.73 8.66 -26.12
C THR A 714 12.04 8.09 -25.53
N HIS A 715 12.05 7.74 -24.24
CA HIS A 715 13.18 7.06 -23.61
C HIS A 715 13.40 5.67 -24.21
N ARG A 716 14.67 5.35 -24.51
CA ARG A 716 15.06 4.02 -24.99
C ARG A 716 14.81 2.98 -23.90
N ARG A 717 14.00 1.99 -24.25
CA ARG A 717 13.59 0.92 -23.35
C ARG A 717 13.63 -0.41 -24.10
N TYR A 718 14.20 -1.42 -23.48
CA TYR A 718 14.01 -2.79 -23.91
C TYR A 718 12.61 -3.25 -23.49
N ASN A 719 11.74 -3.47 -24.46
CA ASN A 719 10.34 -3.85 -24.26
C ASN A 719 9.95 -4.96 -25.25
N ARG A 720 8.81 -5.60 -24.99
CA ARG A 720 8.21 -6.59 -25.88
C ARG A 720 6.74 -6.29 -26.11
N GLY A 721 6.28 -6.48 -27.35
CA GLY A 721 4.89 -6.39 -27.76
C GLY A 721 4.45 -7.64 -28.51
N PHE A 722 3.16 -7.96 -28.42
CA PHE A 722 2.51 -9.07 -29.10
C PHE A 722 1.30 -8.57 -29.86
N LEU A 723 1.16 -9.04 -31.09
CA LEU A 723 -0.03 -8.87 -31.89
C LEU A 723 -0.79 -10.20 -31.93
N ILE A 724 -1.98 -10.21 -31.34
CA ILE A 724 -2.82 -11.40 -31.17
C ILE A 724 -4.01 -11.32 -32.13
N ASN A 725 -4.19 -12.38 -32.90
CA ASN A 725 -5.32 -12.63 -33.77
C ASN A 725 -6.09 -13.87 -33.30
N GLU A 726 -6.58 -13.79 -32.06
CA GLU A 726 -7.51 -14.74 -31.49
C GLU A 726 -8.74 -13.96 -31.01
N GLU A 727 -9.88 -14.22 -31.66
CA GLU A 727 -11.12 -13.45 -31.51
C GLU A 727 -11.59 -13.41 -30.06
N LYS A 728 -11.60 -14.55 -29.35
CA LYS A 728 -12.18 -14.62 -27.99
C LYS A 728 -11.34 -13.84 -26.98
N THR A 729 -10.02 -13.89 -27.09
CA THR A 729 -9.06 -13.16 -26.28
C THR A 729 -9.19 -11.66 -26.57
N ALA A 730 -9.30 -11.27 -27.84
CA ALA A 730 -9.47 -9.88 -28.24
C ALA A 730 -10.82 -9.29 -27.79
N LEU A 731 -11.91 -10.06 -27.87
CA LEU A 731 -13.23 -9.68 -27.34
C LEU A 731 -13.24 -9.61 -25.81
N HIS A 732 -12.52 -10.50 -25.13
CA HIS A 732 -12.34 -10.42 -23.68
C HIS A 732 -11.59 -9.14 -23.27
N ALA A 733 -10.54 -8.78 -24.01
CA ALA A 733 -9.82 -7.52 -23.83
C ALA A 733 -10.70 -6.29 -24.06
N LEU A 734 -11.55 -6.33 -25.09
CA LEU A 734 -12.52 -5.28 -25.39
C LEU A 734 -13.56 -5.12 -24.28
N ALA A 735 -14.08 -6.22 -23.75
CA ALA A 735 -15.03 -6.21 -22.63
C ALA A 735 -14.40 -5.60 -21.37
N HIS A 736 -13.16 -5.99 -21.05
CA HIS A 736 -12.42 -5.41 -19.93
C HIS A 736 -12.18 -3.91 -20.08
N ALA A 737 -11.74 -3.46 -21.25
CA ALA A 737 -11.56 -2.04 -21.52
C ALA A 737 -12.88 -1.25 -21.35
N GLY A 738 -14.01 -1.86 -21.73
CA GLY A 738 -15.35 -1.32 -21.48
C GLY A 738 -15.66 -1.16 -19.99
N ALA A 739 -15.35 -2.18 -19.18
CA ALA A 739 -15.57 -2.17 -17.73
C ALA A 739 -14.73 -1.11 -17.01
N ILE A 740 -13.43 -1.01 -17.33
CA ILE A 740 -12.55 0.03 -16.73
C ILE A 740 -13.04 1.43 -17.09
N LYS A 741 -13.38 1.67 -18.35
CA LYS A 741 -13.93 2.96 -18.77
C LYS A 741 -15.19 3.36 -18.01
N ALA A 742 -16.12 2.40 -17.86
CA ALA A 742 -17.36 2.64 -17.13
C ALA A 742 -17.06 3.00 -15.66
N ALA A 743 -16.16 2.26 -15.02
CA ALA A 743 -15.74 2.52 -13.65
C ALA A 743 -15.06 3.89 -13.49
N PHE A 744 -14.12 4.24 -14.38
CA PHE A 744 -13.42 5.53 -14.33
C PHE A 744 -14.34 6.71 -14.61
N ARG A 745 -15.30 6.56 -15.51
CA ARG A 745 -16.36 7.57 -15.71
C ARG A 745 -17.19 7.77 -14.44
N GLU A 746 -17.48 6.69 -13.72
CA GLU A 746 -18.11 6.73 -12.40
C GLU A 746 -17.15 7.19 -11.29
N GLY A 747 -15.94 7.66 -11.62
CA GLY A 747 -14.93 8.11 -10.68
C GLY A 747 -14.52 7.02 -9.68
N LYS A 748 -14.66 5.74 -10.03
CA LYS A 748 -14.25 4.60 -9.20
C LYS A 748 -12.74 4.44 -9.20
N THR A 749 -12.18 4.10 -8.05
CA THR A 749 -10.79 3.66 -7.90
C THR A 749 -10.62 2.26 -8.49
N ILE A 750 -9.37 1.81 -8.67
CA ILE A 750 -9.09 0.51 -9.31
C ILE A 750 -9.65 -0.65 -8.46
N ASP A 751 -9.52 -0.61 -7.14
CA ASP A 751 -10.03 -1.64 -6.23
C ASP A 751 -11.57 -1.75 -6.24
N GLU A 752 -12.25 -0.66 -6.60
CA GLU A 752 -13.70 -0.58 -6.81
C GLU A 752 -14.15 -1.14 -8.18
N VAL A 753 -13.23 -1.37 -9.13
CA VAL A 753 -13.54 -2.07 -10.39
C VAL A 753 -13.90 -3.52 -10.08
N GLU A 754 -14.89 -4.09 -10.76
CA GLU A 754 -15.21 -5.51 -10.58
C GLU A 754 -14.09 -6.37 -11.18
N SER A 755 -13.56 -7.33 -10.40
CA SER A 755 -12.50 -8.21 -10.87
C SER A 755 -13.08 -9.25 -11.81
N VAL A 756 -12.59 -9.28 -13.04
CA VAL A 756 -12.97 -10.31 -14.00
C VAL A 756 -12.14 -11.57 -13.72
N PRO A 757 -12.74 -12.78 -13.67
CA PRO A 757 -11.95 -14.00 -13.57
C PRO A 757 -11.01 -14.12 -14.77
N PRO A 758 -9.82 -14.73 -14.61
CA PRO A 758 -8.93 -15.00 -15.73
C PRO A 758 -9.66 -15.74 -16.86
N PHE A 759 -9.32 -15.48 -18.11
CA PHE A 759 -9.95 -16.09 -19.27
C PHE A 759 -8.92 -16.91 -20.04
N ARG A 760 -9.18 -18.22 -20.21
CA ARG A 760 -8.26 -19.16 -20.85
C ARG A 760 -8.87 -19.75 -22.12
N VAL A 761 -8.18 -19.56 -23.23
CA VAL A 761 -8.52 -20.13 -24.54
C VAL A 761 -7.58 -21.29 -24.85
N TYR A 762 -8.13 -22.51 -24.91
CA TYR A 762 -7.41 -23.71 -25.33
C TYR A 762 -7.47 -23.89 -26.85
N PHE A 763 -6.40 -24.42 -27.43
CA PHE A 763 -6.29 -24.77 -28.85
C PHE A 763 -6.37 -26.29 -29.05
N GLU A 764 -6.46 -26.75 -30.30
CA GLU A 764 -6.59 -28.18 -30.63
C GLU A 764 -5.42 -29.01 -30.09
N ASP A 765 -4.22 -28.44 -30.08
CA ASP A 765 -2.99 -29.11 -29.67
C ASP A 765 -2.65 -28.98 -28.16
N ASP A 766 -3.65 -28.62 -27.36
CA ASP A 766 -3.56 -28.32 -25.94
C ASP A 766 -2.68 -27.10 -25.57
N THR A 767 -2.13 -26.33 -26.51
CA THR A 767 -1.58 -25.02 -26.14
C THR A 767 -2.71 -24.09 -25.64
N TYR A 768 -2.37 -23.02 -24.91
CA TYR A 768 -3.37 -22.03 -24.48
C TYR A 768 -2.81 -20.62 -24.31
N ILE A 769 -3.71 -19.63 -24.42
CA ILE A 769 -3.53 -18.26 -23.93
C ILE A 769 -4.45 -18.07 -22.73
N GLU A 770 -3.93 -17.59 -21.60
CA GLU A 770 -4.73 -17.11 -20.47
C GLU A 770 -4.45 -15.63 -20.25
N THR A 771 -5.48 -14.81 -20.23
CA THR A 771 -5.37 -13.39 -19.92
C THR A 771 -6.08 -13.12 -18.60
N ALA A 772 -5.44 -12.35 -17.74
CA ALA A 772 -6.01 -11.91 -16.47
C ALA A 772 -5.86 -10.41 -16.35
N TYR A 773 -6.98 -9.75 -16.08
CA TYR A 773 -7.02 -8.34 -15.73
C TYR A 773 -7.21 -8.24 -14.23
N THR A 774 -6.21 -7.71 -13.54
CA THR A 774 -6.25 -7.57 -12.10
C THR A 774 -6.42 -6.12 -11.72
N ASN A 775 -7.28 -5.91 -10.72
CA ASN A 775 -7.36 -4.71 -9.88
C ASN A 775 -6.69 -5.01 -8.53
N GLY A 776 -5.55 -5.70 -8.55
CA GLY A 776 -4.80 -6.14 -7.39
C GLY A 776 -5.44 -7.21 -6.48
N LYS A 777 -6.71 -7.58 -6.67
CA LYS A 777 -7.36 -8.66 -5.90
C LYS A 777 -6.77 -10.04 -6.19
N TYR A 778 -6.35 -10.27 -7.44
CA TYR A 778 -5.73 -11.50 -7.90
C TYR A 778 -4.31 -11.23 -8.40
N ASN A 779 -3.37 -12.17 -8.18
CA ASN A 779 -2.02 -12.04 -8.72
C ASN A 779 -1.78 -13.14 -9.76
N PRO A 780 -1.79 -12.83 -11.08
CA PRO A 780 -1.63 -13.86 -12.09
C PRO A 780 -0.26 -14.55 -12.08
N ASN A 781 0.76 -13.94 -11.44
CA ASN A 781 2.03 -14.59 -11.12
C ASN A 781 1.88 -15.85 -10.24
N ASP A 782 0.74 -16.01 -9.57
CA ASP A 782 0.42 -17.22 -8.80
C ASP A 782 0.41 -18.48 -9.67
N ARG A 783 0.21 -18.37 -10.99
CA ARG A 783 0.37 -19.51 -11.91
C ARG A 783 1.82 -19.98 -11.97
N ALA A 784 2.79 -19.06 -12.07
CA ALA A 784 4.20 -19.40 -12.06
C ALA A 784 4.62 -19.98 -10.71
N VAL A 785 4.13 -19.39 -9.61
CA VAL A 785 4.31 -19.92 -8.24
C VAL A 785 3.75 -21.34 -8.14
N ALA A 786 2.55 -21.60 -8.63
CA ALA A 786 1.90 -22.91 -8.56
C ALA A 786 2.68 -23.99 -9.31
N ILE A 787 3.25 -23.68 -10.48
CA ILE A 787 4.11 -24.62 -11.22
C ILE A 787 5.37 -24.94 -10.41
N LEU A 788 6.04 -23.94 -9.86
CA LEU A 788 7.29 -24.12 -9.10
C LEU A 788 7.06 -24.82 -7.75
N GLU A 789 6.01 -24.48 -7.02
CA GLU A 789 5.62 -25.18 -5.80
C GLU A 789 5.17 -26.62 -6.10
N GLY A 790 4.47 -26.84 -7.21
CA GLY A 790 4.15 -28.19 -7.69
C GLY A 790 5.41 -29.00 -7.99
N ALA A 791 6.40 -28.39 -8.64
CA ALA A 791 7.71 -28.98 -8.91
C ALA A 791 8.51 -29.30 -7.64
N ALA A 792 8.37 -28.48 -6.59
CA ALA A 792 8.99 -28.72 -5.30
C ALA A 792 8.31 -29.89 -4.55
N ARG A 793 6.98 -29.97 -4.58
CA ARG A 793 6.20 -31.02 -3.90
C ARG A 793 6.24 -32.37 -4.64
N GLU A 794 6.21 -32.34 -5.96
CA GLU A 794 6.07 -33.53 -6.82
C GLU A 794 7.16 -33.55 -7.91
N PRO A 795 8.46 -33.60 -7.53
CA PRO A 795 9.58 -33.41 -8.47
C PRO A 795 9.68 -34.48 -9.57
N ASN A 796 9.07 -35.65 -9.38
CA ASN A 796 9.01 -36.70 -10.40
C ASN A 796 7.92 -36.43 -11.45
N ARG A 797 6.86 -35.71 -11.08
CA ARG A 797 5.70 -35.42 -11.94
C ARG A 797 5.88 -34.13 -12.71
N ILE A 798 6.44 -33.10 -12.05
CA ILE A 798 6.72 -31.79 -12.63
C ILE A 798 8.22 -31.55 -12.57
N LYS A 799 8.93 -31.78 -13.67
CA LYS A 799 10.39 -31.56 -13.77
C LYS A 799 10.66 -30.21 -14.44
N ILE A 800 11.31 -29.30 -13.74
CA ILE A 800 11.75 -28.04 -14.34
C ILE A 800 13.01 -28.30 -15.15
N ARG A 801 13.02 -27.83 -16.41
CA ARG A 801 14.17 -27.92 -17.32
C ARG A 801 14.98 -26.63 -17.36
N GLY A 802 14.33 -25.50 -17.10
CA GLY A 802 14.99 -24.21 -16.97
C GLY A 802 13.99 -23.09 -16.70
N VAL A 803 14.49 -22.00 -16.14
CA VAL A 803 13.72 -20.78 -15.89
C VAL A 803 14.50 -19.59 -16.43
N GLY A 804 13.83 -18.72 -17.18
CA GLY A 804 14.38 -17.43 -17.59
C GLY A 804 13.57 -16.28 -17.04
N LEU A 805 14.28 -15.28 -16.54
CA LEU A 805 13.72 -14.07 -15.95
C LEU A 805 14.21 -12.86 -16.74
N SER A 806 13.31 -12.03 -17.26
CA SER A 806 13.66 -10.77 -17.91
C SER A 806 12.77 -9.67 -17.32
N HIS A 807 13.28 -8.96 -16.33
CA HIS A 807 12.45 -8.12 -15.47
C HIS A 807 13.09 -6.79 -15.12
N PHE A 808 12.33 -5.72 -15.35
CA PHE A 808 12.60 -4.40 -14.81
C PHE A 808 12.72 -4.43 -13.28
N ALA A 809 11.77 -5.11 -12.62
CA ALA A 809 11.65 -5.10 -11.17
C ALA A 809 11.15 -6.45 -10.64
N PHE A 810 12.10 -7.32 -10.26
CA PHE A 810 11.82 -8.64 -9.70
C PHE A 810 11.54 -8.55 -8.19
N THR A 811 10.36 -8.08 -7.76
CA THR A 811 10.06 -7.89 -6.31
C THR A 811 9.14 -8.96 -5.70
N ASN A 812 8.54 -9.83 -6.52
CA ASN A 812 7.62 -10.88 -6.06
C ASN A 812 8.31 -11.94 -5.18
N GLY A 813 8.07 -11.86 -3.86
CA GLY A 813 8.66 -12.76 -2.87
C GLY A 813 8.16 -14.20 -2.95
N ASN A 814 6.89 -14.42 -3.33
CA ASN A 814 6.31 -15.76 -3.46
C ASN A 814 6.98 -16.51 -4.61
N LEU A 815 7.16 -15.85 -5.75
CA LEU A 815 7.85 -16.43 -6.90
C LEU A 815 9.32 -16.74 -6.58
N ALA A 816 10.04 -15.82 -5.92
CA ALA A 816 11.42 -16.06 -5.50
C ALA A 816 11.54 -17.26 -4.54
N THR A 817 10.58 -17.40 -3.62
CA THR A 817 10.53 -18.50 -2.64
C THR A 817 10.22 -19.84 -3.31
N ALA A 818 9.19 -19.87 -4.16
CA ALA A 818 8.81 -21.06 -4.93
C ALA A 818 9.95 -21.52 -5.85
N LEU A 819 10.63 -20.58 -6.51
CA LEU A 819 11.80 -20.88 -7.34
C LEU A 819 12.93 -21.49 -6.52
N LYS A 820 13.26 -20.91 -5.35
CA LYS A 820 14.26 -21.45 -4.43
C LYS A 820 13.92 -22.89 -4.02
N ARG A 821 12.67 -23.16 -3.62
CA ARG A 821 12.19 -24.50 -3.22
C ARG A 821 12.26 -25.50 -4.36
N ALA A 822 11.83 -25.11 -5.57
CA ALA A 822 11.92 -25.96 -6.75
C ALA A 822 13.38 -26.32 -7.05
N MET A 823 14.30 -25.35 -7.00
CA MET A 823 15.74 -25.60 -7.19
C MET A 823 16.32 -26.51 -6.10
N GLN A 824 15.87 -26.40 -4.85
CA GLN A 824 16.29 -27.30 -3.77
C GLN A 824 15.82 -28.73 -4.01
N ALA A 825 14.58 -28.92 -4.44
CA ALA A 825 14.01 -30.22 -4.76
C ALA A 825 14.59 -30.86 -6.03
N GLN A 826 15.05 -30.03 -6.99
CA GLN A 826 15.54 -30.48 -8.28
C GLN A 826 16.93 -29.90 -8.56
N PRO A 827 18.02 -30.66 -8.30
CA PRO A 827 19.38 -30.17 -8.45
C PRO A 827 19.77 -29.85 -9.91
N GLY A 828 19.04 -30.40 -10.89
CA GLY A 828 19.46 -30.45 -12.29
C GLY A 828 19.10 -29.25 -13.18
N PHE A 829 18.39 -28.23 -12.70
CA PHE A 829 18.01 -27.09 -13.55
C PHE A 829 18.68 -25.78 -13.13
N GLU A 830 18.89 -24.91 -14.13
CA GLU A 830 19.49 -23.59 -14.00
C GLU A 830 18.47 -22.47 -14.15
N VAL A 831 18.81 -21.31 -13.60
CA VAL A 831 18.05 -20.06 -13.76
C VAL A 831 18.88 -19.04 -14.50
N PHE A 832 18.36 -18.53 -15.61
CA PHE A 832 18.90 -17.38 -16.31
C PHE A 832 18.11 -16.11 -15.94
N GLY A 833 18.78 -14.98 -15.78
CA GLY A 833 18.11 -13.72 -15.45
C GLY A 833 18.77 -12.50 -16.11
N ALA A 834 17.95 -11.57 -16.60
CA ALA A 834 18.34 -10.24 -17.05
C ALA A 834 17.47 -9.20 -16.32
N PHE A 835 18.10 -8.25 -15.63
CA PHE A 835 17.42 -7.29 -14.77
C PHE A 835 17.85 -5.86 -15.05
N ASP A 836 16.98 -4.90 -14.72
CA ASP A 836 17.34 -3.49 -14.71
C ASP A 836 18.11 -3.14 -13.43
N ASP A 837 19.11 -2.26 -13.55
CA ASP A 837 19.98 -1.97 -12.42
C ASP A 837 19.28 -1.21 -11.29
N LYS A 838 18.23 -0.43 -11.55
CA LYS A 838 17.52 0.31 -10.48
C LYS A 838 16.91 -0.60 -9.41
N PHE A 839 16.69 -1.89 -9.71
CA PHE A 839 15.99 -2.82 -8.81
C PHE A 839 16.87 -3.93 -8.23
N VAL A 840 18.16 -3.98 -8.56
CA VAL A 840 19.10 -4.94 -7.95
C VAL A 840 19.92 -4.45 -6.75
N PRO A 841 19.88 -3.17 -6.29
CA PRO A 841 20.63 -2.81 -5.09
C PRO A 841 20.20 -3.65 -3.89
N ILE A 842 21.14 -3.98 -3.01
CA ILE A 842 20.82 -4.79 -1.82
C ILE A 842 19.98 -4.04 -0.79
N TRP A 843 19.94 -2.71 -0.85
CA TRP A 843 18.98 -1.87 -0.11
C TRP A 843 17.70 -1.62 -0.91
N GLY A 844 17.56 -2.13 -2.13
CA GLY A 844 16.37 -1.99 -2.95
C GLY A 844 15.32 -3.05 -2.65
N TYR A 845 14.19 -2.98 -3.35
CA TYR A 845 13.10 -3.94 -3.21
C TYR A 845 13.27 -5.22 -4.01
N GLY A 846 14.05 -5.18 -5.09
CA GLY A 846 14.20 -6.34 -5.97
C GLY A 846 14.96 -7.48 -5.31
N LYS A 847 14.55 -8.69 -5.66
CA LYS A 847 14.97 -9.94 -5.03
C LYS A 847 16.07 -10.66 -5.80
N ALA A 848 16.44 -10.16 -6.98
CA ALA A 848 17.43 -10.79 -7.86
C ALA A 848 18.79 -10.93 -7.18
N ALA A 849 19.25 -9.92 -6.42
CA ALA A 849 20.51 -10.01 -5.69
C ALA A 849 20.51 -11.09 -4.60
N ALA A 850 19.36 -11.41 -4.00
CA ALA A 850 19.28 -12.56 -3.07
C ALA A 850 19.51 -13.89 -3.78
N MET A 851 19.12 -14.02 -5.05
CA MET A 851 19.33 -15.24 -5.82
C MET A 851 20.81 -15.54 -6.04
N ASP A 852 21.61 -14.49 -6.18
CA ASP A 852 23.08 -14.57 -6.25
C ASP A 852 23.75 -14.44 -4.85
N GLY A 853 23.01 -14.78 -3.79
CA GLY A 853 23.55 -14.93 -2.44
C GLY A 853 23.83 -13.63 -1.67
N PHE A 854 23.41 -12.46 -2.15
CA PHE A 854 23.51 -11.21 -1.39
C PHE A 854 22.37 -11.09 -0.36
N THR A 855 22.67 -10.52 0.81
CA THR A 855 21.64 -10.24 1.82
C THR A 855 20.98 -8.90 1.51
N LEU A 856 19.65 -8.87 1.47
CA LEU A 856 18.87 -7.69 1.18
C LEU A 856 18.38 -7.02 2.46
N ALA A 857 18.48 -5.69 2.47
CA ALA A 857 18.02 -4.81 3.53
C ALA A 857 17.16 -3.67 2.95
N PRO A 858 15.98 -3.97 2.37
CA PRO A 858 15.10 -2.96 1.77
C PRO A 858 14.69 -1.89 2.79
N PRO A 859 14.38 -0.63 2.39
CA PRO A 859 13.95 0.45 3.28
C PRO A 859 12.62 0.16 4.00
N PHE A 860 11.83 -0.80 3.53
CA PHE A 860 10.62 -1.27 4.18
C PHE A 860 10.50 -2.79 4.07
N GLY A 861 9.77 -3.41 4.99
CA GLY A 861 9.59 -4.87 5.05
C GLY A 861 10.76 -5.64 5.68
N LYS A 862 10.64 -6.98 5.65
CA LYS A 862 11.64 -7.92 6.19
C LYS A 862 12.87 -7.98 5.28
N GLY A 863 14.06 -8.00 5.89
CA GLY A 863 15.29 -8.36 5.19
C GLY A 863 15.19 -9.76 4.59
N LEU A 864 15.92 -10.01 3.50
CA LEU A 864 15.96 -11.32 2.86
C LEU A 864 17.40 -11.81 2.83
N TRP A 865 17.65 -12.97 3.43
CA TRP A 865 18.94 -13.62 3.33
C TRP A 865 19.19 -14.11 1.91
N GLY A 866 20.45 -13.97 1.47
CA GLY A 866 20.91 -14.52 0.20
C GLY A 866 20.72 -16.03 0.13
N TRP A 867 20.56 -16.55 -1.09
CA TRP A 867 20.50 -17.97 -1.35
C TRP A 867 21.84 -18.65 -1.02
N ALA A 868 21.76 -19.92 -0.61
CA ALA A 868 22.94 -20.72 -0.32
C ALA A 868 23.84 -20.83 -1.56
N GLY A 869 25.16 -20.94 -1.35
CA GLY A 869 26.15 -20.94 -2.43
C GLY A 869 25.88 -21.97 -3.53
N ALA A 870 25.40 -23.18 -3.16
CA ALA A 870 25.04 -24.23 -4.12
C ALA A 870 23.85 -23.87 -5.02
N LEU A 871 22.90 -23.05 -4.52
CA LEU A 871 21.80 -22.55 -5.33
C LEU A 871 22.27 -21.39 -6.21
N ALA A 872 23.00 -20.42 -5.63
CA ALA A 872 23.48 -19.25 -6.35
C ALA A 872 24.37 -19.63 -7.56
N LYS A 873 25.21 -20.68 -7.43
CA LYS A 873 26.04 -21.20 -8.53
C LYS A 873 25.26 -21.75 -9.72
N ARG A 874 23.98 -22.07 -9.55
CA ARG A 874 23.06 -22.52 -10.62
C ARG A 874 22.23 -21.37 -11.19
N THR A 875 22.61 -20.13 -10.88
CA THR A 875 22.02 -18.93 -11.46
C THR A 875 23.02 -18.23 -12.38
N ARG A 876 22.54 -17.69 -13.50
CA ARG A 876 23.29 -16.90 -14.48
C ARG A 876 22.53 -15.59 -14.68
N LEU A 877 22.82 -14.64 -13.79
CA LEU A 877 22.06 -13.40 -13.66
C LEU A 877 22.88 -12.23 -14.18
N TRP A 878 22.23 -11.35 -14.91
CA TRP A 878 22.81 -10.20 -15.58
C TRP A 878 22.01 -8.94 -15.26
N VAL A 879 22.69 -7.81 -15.27
CA VAL A 879 22.11 -6.51 -14.95
C VAL A 879 22.48 -5.53 -16.03
N TYR A 880 21.47 -4.89 -16.62
CA TYR A 880 21.64 -3.90 -17.66
C TYR A 880 21.97 -2.53 -17.07
N GLN A 881 23.10 -1.96 -17.50
CA GLN A 881 23.63 -0.68 -17.02
C GLN A 881 24.11 0.16 -18.19
N ARG A 882 23.25 1.07 -18.67
CA ARG A 882 23.59 1.99 -19.76
C ARG A 882 23.01 3.38 -19.53
N VAL A 883 23.87 4.39 -19.71
CA VAL A 883 23.49 5.81 -19.70
C VAL A 883 23.10 6.22 -21.10
N VAL A 884 22.14 7.14 -21.22
CA VAL A 884 21.85 7.77 -22.51
C VAL A 884 23.06 8.60 -22.93
N ASP A 885 23.55 8.40 -24.15
CA ASP A 885 24.75 9.07 -24.65
C ASP A 885 24.72 10.60 -24.38
N GLY A 886 25.75 11.10 -23.71
CA GLY A 886 25.90 12.52 -23.36
C GLY A 886 25.11 13.00 -22.12
N MET A 887 24.32 12.13 -21.48
CA MET A 887 23.56 12.48 -20.27
C MET A 887 24.31 12.08 -19.00
N VAL A 888 24.02 12.76 -17.88
CA VAL A 888 24.52 12.41 -16.56
C VAL A 888 23.35 12.01 -15.68
N ASP A 889 23.33 10.77 -15.22
CA ASP A 889 22.40 10.33 -14.19
C ASP A 889 22.85 10.83 -12.80
N ALA A 890 22.36 12.01 -12.42
CA ALA A 890 22.71 12.68 -11.17
C ALA A 890 21.98 12.10 -9.95
N ASP A 891 20.83 11.46 -10.14
CA ASP A 891 20.04 10.87 -9.07
C ASP A 891 20.07 9.33 -9.13
N PRO A 892 20.97 8.68 -8.38
CA PRO A 892 21.07 7.23 -8.38
C PRO A 892 19.80 6.53 -7.88
N GLU A 893 18.98 7.20 -7.06
CA GLU A 893 17.74 6.64 -6.47
C GLU A 893 16.47 7.15 -7.18
N GLY A 894 16.59 8.20 -7.97
CA GLY A 894 15.50 8.78 -8.76
C GLY A 894 15.05 7.91 -9.94
N PRO A 895 13.99 8.33 -10.63
CA PRO A 895 13.51 7.64 -11.83
C PRO A 895 14.63 7.57 -12.89
N PRO A 896 14.73 6.48 -13.68
CA PRO A 896 15.78 6.32 -14.68
C PRO A 896 15.51 7.17 -15.93
N THR A 897 15.58 8.49 -15.81
CA THR A 897 15.32 9.44 -16.91
C THR A 897 16.50 9.55 -17.87
N ASN A 898 17.73 9.40 -17.36
CA ASN A 898 18.98 9.58 -18.10
C ASN A 898 19.68 8.24 -18.42
N ARG A 899 18.91 7.14 -18.45
CA ARG A 899 19.40 5.79 -18.71
C ARG A 899 18.54 5.06 -19.74
N ASP A 900 19.16 4.14 -20.45
CA ASP A 900 18.40 3.13 -21.16
C ASP A 900 17.89 2.12 -20.12
N VAL A 901 16.65 1.67 -20.26
CA VAL A 901 15.99 0.83 -19.24
C VAL A 901 15.71 -0.56 -19.77
N HIS A 902 16.09 -1.60 -19.02
CA HIS A 902 15.68 -2.97 -19.30
C HIS A 902 14.24 -3.20 -18.80
N HIS A 903 13.28 -2.68 -19.55
CA HIS A 903 11.89 -2.57 -19.12
C HIS A 903 10.99 -3.78 -19.48
N ASP A 904 11.57 -4.98 -19.52
CA ASP A 904 10.82 -6.23 -19.74
C ASP A 904 10.15 -6.72 -18.44
N LYS A 905 9.16 -7.60 -18.59
CA LYS A 905 8.34 -8.17 -17.51
C LYS A 905 7.94 -9.60 -17.87
N THR A 906 8.93 -10.41 -18.25
CA THR A 906 8.67 -11.72 -18.84
C THR A 906 9.43 -12.81 -18.09
N THR A 907 8.69 -13.83 -17.67
CA THR A 907 9.24 -15.07 -17.13
C THR A 907 8.91 -16.20 -18.09
N TRP A 908 9.85 -17.09 -18.36
CA TRP A 908 9.53 -18.37 -18.98
C TRP A 908 9.97 -19.53 -18.08
N ILE A 909 9.18 -20.59 -18.07
CA ILE A 909 9.43 -21.83 -17.34
C ILE A 909 9.28 -22.98 -18.32
N ARG A 910 10.37 -23.70 -18.59
CA ARG A 910 10.34 -24.94 -19.36
C ARG A 910 10.18 -26.09 -18.38
N ALA A 911 9.13 -26.88 -18.52
CA ALA A 911 8.82 -27.97 -17.59
C ALA A 911 8.25 -29.19 -18.30
N GLU A 912 8.59 -30.38 -17.81
CA GLU A 912 7.91 -31.64 -18.14
C GLU A 912 6.85 -31.89 -17.07
N ILE A 913 5.58 -31.92 -17.46
CA ILE A 913 4.43 -32.17 -16.58
C ILE A 913 3.74 -33.43 -17.07
N ASP A 914 3.68 -34.44 -16.22
CA ASP A 914 3.05 -35.73 -16.54
C ASP A 914 3.65 -36.37 -17.81
N GLY A 915 4.99 -36.26 -17.98
CA GLY A 915 5.73 -36.78 -19.13
C GLY A 915 5.62 -35.95 -20.41
N LYS A 916 4.87 -34.84 -20.43
CA LYS A 916 4.78 -33.92 -21.57
C LYS A 916 5.57 -32.64 -21.30
N GLU A 917 6.41 -32.25 -22.24
CA GLU A 917 7.20 -31.03 -22.12
C GLU A 917 6.43 -29.80 -22.62
N TRP A 918 6.51 -28.71 -21.85
CA TRP A 918 5.84 -27.44 -22.10
C TRP A 918 6.78 -26.26 -21.82
N VAL A 919 6.54 -25.15 -22.51
CA VAL A 919 7.12 -23.85 -22.19
C VAL A 919 6.00 -22.92 -21.77
N PHE A 920 6.02 -22.52 -20.50
CA PHE A 920 5.10 -21.52 -19.96
C PHE A 920 5.77 -20.16 -20.05
N VAL A 921 5.07 -19.17 -20.58
CA VAL A 921 5.54 -17.78 -20.63
C VAL A 921 4.54 -16.91 -19.91
N PHE A 922 5.02 -16.15 -18.95
CA PHE A 922 4.25 -15.21 -18.14
C PHE A 922 4.71 -13.81 -18.49
N THR A 923 3.81 -12.97 -18.99
CA THR A 923 4.06 -11.54 -19.21
C THR A 923 3.28 -10.75 -18.17
N GLY A 924 3.96 -9.88 -17.42
CA GLY A 924 3.35 -9.15 -16.32
C GLY A 924 4.36 -8.72 -15.28
N SER A 925 4.09 -7.61 -14.60
CA SER A 925 4.95 -7.05 -13.57
C SER A 925 5.06 -8.01 -12.39
N LEU A 926 6.30 -8.25 -11.97
CA LEU A 926 6.61 -8.81 -10.66
C LEU A 926 6.79 -7.71 -9.60
N ASN A 927 6.64 -6.43 -9.98
CA ASN A 927 6.76 -5.31 -9.07
C ASN A 927 5.45 -5.01 -8.39
N ALA A 928 5.28 -5.44 -7.14
CA ALA A 928 4.16 -5.09 -6.27
C ALA A 928 2.79 -4.99 -7.00
N SER A 929 2.59 -5.77 -8.07
CA SER A 929 1.35 -5.89 -8.86
C SER A 929 0.21 -6.42 -8.01
N ASN A 930 0.60 -6.87 -6.83
CA ASN A 930 -0.15 -7.29 -5.69
C ASN A 930 -0.52 -6.10 -4.76
N HIS A 931 -0.51 -4.86 -5.21
CA HIS A 931 -1.25 -3.82 -4.49
C HIS A 931 -2.69 -3.88 -4.98
N ILE A 932 -3.67 -3.97 -4.07
CA ILE A 932 -5.12 -4.03 -4.41
C ILE A 932 -5.59 -2.83 -5.26
N GLU A 933 -4.76 -1.81 -5.37
CA GLU A 933 -5.08 -0.61 -6.10
C GLU A 933 -4.41 -0.58 -7.49
N ASN A 934 -3.61 -1.59 -7.86
CA ASN A 934 -2.96 -1.62 -9.17
C ASN A 934 -3.82 -2.30 -10.23
N ALA A 935 -3.93 -1.67 -11.41
CA ALA A 935 -4.60 -2.26 -12.57
C ALA A 935 -3.54 -2.86 -13.49
N GLU A 936 -3.63 -4.14 -13.83
CA GLU A 936 -2.65 -4.79 -14.69
C GLU A 936 -3.26 -5.86 -15.58
N VAL A 937 -2.73 -5.97 -16.81
CA VAL A 937 -2.95 -7.11 -17.69
C VAL A 937 -1.76 -8.04 -17.59
N GLN A 938 -2.01 -9.31 -17.29
CA GLN A 938 -1.02 -10.37 -17.38
C GLN A 938 -1.51 -11.45 -18.33
N THR A 939 -0.59 -11.97 -19.15
CA THR A 939 -0.89 -13.02 -20.12
C THR A 939 0.04 -14.20 -19.87
N VAL A 940 -0.54 -15.40 -19.88
CA VAL A 940 0.16 -16.66 -19.78
C VAL A 940 -0.01 -17.43 -21.09
N PHE A 941 1.11 -17.80 -21.69
CA PHE A 941 1.13 -18.74 -22.81
C PHE A 941 1.59 -20.10 -22.32
N ARG A 942 0.86 -21.16 -22.68
CA ARG A 942 1.40 -22.53 -22.65
C ARG A 942 1.70 -22.94 -24.09
N LEU A 943 2.98 -23.12 -24.37
CA LEU A 943 3.53 -23.43 -25.69
C LEU A 943 4.17 -24.82 -25.67
N LYS A 944 4.24 -25.45 -26.84
CA LYS A 944 5.09 -26.62 -27.04
C LYS A 944 6.58 -26.23 -27.07
N PRO A 945 7.52 -27.14 -26.79
CA PRO A 945 8.95 -26.84 -26.80
C PRO A 945 9.50 -26.43 -28.16
N ASP A 946 8.88 -26.90 -29.25
CA ASP A 946 9.23 -26.60 -30.64
C ASP A 946 8.49 -25.37 -31.21
N SER A 947 7.63 -24.72 -30.41
CA SER A 947 6.95 -23.48 -30.80
C SER A 947 7.96 -22.42 -31.21
N ARG A 948 7.69 -21.75 -32.34
CA ARG A 948 8.56 -20.66 -32.83
C ARG A 948 8.56 -19.49 -31.87
N TRP A 949 7.44 -19.25 -31.18
CA TRP A 949 7.32 -18.19 -30.18
C TRP A 949 8.01 -18.57 -28.87
N ALA A 950 7.96 -19.84 -28.45
CA ALA A 950 8.72 -20.30 -27.28
C ALA A 950 10.22 -20.06 -27.49
N LYS A 951 10.74 -20.45 -28.66
CA LYS A 951 12.13 -20.20 -29.05
C LYS A 951 12.45 -18.71 -29.09
N ALA A 952 11.61 -17.89 -29.74
CA ALA A 952 11.83 -16.46 -29.85
C ALA A 952 11.85 -15.76 -28.49
N LEU A 953 10.96 -16.16 -27.57
CA LEU A 953 10.88 -15.62 -26.22
C LEU A 953 12.13 -15.98 -25.42
N GLN A 954 12.57 -17.23 -25.45
CA GLN A 954 13.81 -17.66 -24.82
C GLN A 954 15.03 -16.92 -25.39
N GLU A 955 15.14 -16.84 -26.72
CA GLU A 955 16.21 -16.09 -27.39
C GLU A 955 16.20 -14.62 -27.01
N SER A 956 15.02 -13.99 -26.92
CA SER A 956 14.94 -12.57 -26.58
C SER A 956 15.45 -12.25 -25.17
N VAL A 957 15.33 -13.20 -24.23
CA VAL A 957 15.89 -13.06 -22.88
C VAL A 957 17.40 -13.33 -22.85
N VAL A 958 17.87 -14.33 -23.59
CA VAL A 958 19.30 -14.75 -23.53
C VAL A 958 20.17 -13.89 -24.45
N LYS A 959 19.79 -13.72 -25.72
CA LYS A 959 20.61 -13.04 -26.74
C LYS A 959 20.71 -11.54 -26.52
N VAL A 960 19.78 -10.92 -25.79
CA VAL A 960 19.91 -9.49 -25.43
C VAL A 960 21.17 -9.24 -24.60
N VAL A 961 21.54 -10.18 -23.73
CA VAL A 961 22.78 -10.15 -22.95
C VAL A 961 24.00 -10.36 -23.84
N GLU A 962 23.91 -11.30 -24.78
CA GLU A 962 25.00 -11.61 -25.72
C GLU A 962 25.26 -10.50 -26.74
N GLY A 963 24.23 -9.74 -27.11
CA GLY A 963 24.31 -8.64 -28.08
C GLY A 963 24.90 -7.34 -27.51
N GLU A 964 24.81 -7.12 -26.20
CA GLU A 964 25.38 -5.94 -25.52
C GLU A 964 26.17 -6.32 -24.26
N PRO A 965 27.23 -7.14 -24.37
CA PRO A 965 27.98 -7.64 -23.22
C PRO A 965 28.68 -6.51 -22.42
N GLN A 966 28.91 -5.36 -23.05
CA GLN A 966 29.46 -4.17 -22.39
C GLN A 966 28.47 -3.47 -21.44
N TYR A 967 27.17 -3.68 -21.62
CA TYR A 967 26.12 -3.07 -20.79
C TYR A 967 25.44 -4.08 -19.86
N PHE A 968 25.47 -5.37 -20.19
CA PHE A 968 25.03 -6.43 -19.29
C PHE A 968 26.18 -6.96 -18.44
N LEU A 969 26.24 -6.54 -17.18
CA LEU A 969 27.22 -7.06 -16.23
C LEU A 969 26.66 -8.28 -15.49
N PRO A 970 27.51 -9.27 -15.13
CA PRO A 970 27.12 -10.30 -14.17
C PRO A 970 26.58 -9.66 -12.89
N LEU A 971 25.51 -10.21 -12.32
CA LEU A 971 24.77 -9.56 -11.23
C LEU A 971 25.65 -9.22 -10.03
N ALA A 972 26.51 -10.14 -9.57
CA ALA A 972 27.45 -9.86 -8.49
C ALA A 972 28.29 -8.60 -8.74
N ARG A 973 28.84 -8.48 -9.95
CA ARG A 973 29.67 -7.35 -10.36
C ARG A 973 28.86 -6.06 -10.45
N ALA A 974 27.64 -6.12 -10.97
CA ALA A 974 26.73 -4.98 -11.02
C ALA A 974 26.36 -4.46 -9.62
N VAL A 975 26.12 -5.36 -8.66
CA VAL A 975 25.83 -5.02 -7.26
C VAL A 975 27.04 -4.36 -6.60
N ILE A 976 28.27 -4.87 -6.82
CA ILE A 976 29.49 -4.21 -6.33
C ILE A 976 29.61 -2.81 -6.92
N ARG A 977 29.41 -2.66 -8.23
CA ARG A 977 29.43 -1.36 -8.92
C ARG A 977 28.44 -0.37 -8.31
N GLN A 978 27.24 -0.83 -7.94
CA GLN A 978 26.23 -0.01 -7.25
C GLN A 978 26.67 0.44 -5.87
N VAL A 979 27.28 -0.45 -5.09
CA VAL A 979 27.80 -0.10 -3.76
C VAL A 979 28.93 0.92 -3.89
N VAL A 980 29.85 0.74 -4.84
CA VAL A 980 30.92 1.71 -5.11
C VAL A 980 30.35 3.06 -5.53
N GLY A 981 29.38 3.08 -6.45
CA GLY A 981 28.69 4.30 -6.86
C GLY A 981 28.04 5.00 -5.66
N ALA A 982 27.31 4.26 -4.83
CA ALA A 982 26.66 4.83 -3.65
C ALA A 982 27.67 5.34 -2.59
N LEU A 983 28.81 4.67 -2.41
CA LEU A 983 29.89 5.12 -1.53
C LEU A 983 30.44 6.48 -1.99
N VAL A 984 30.71 6.64 -3.28
CA VAL A 984 31.24 7.91 -3.80
C VAL A 984 30.14 8.94 -4.10
N GLY A 985 28.86 8.57 -4.05
CA GLY A 985 27.74 9.48 -4.30
C GLY A 985 27.43 9.71 -5.78
N VAL A 986 27.63 8.69 -6.63
CA VAL A 986 27.25 8.71 -8.04
C VAL A 986 26.43 7.48 -8.42
N SER A 987 25.75 7.60 -9.55
CA SER A 987 25.11 6.47 -10.21
C SER A 987 26.09 5.37 -10.60
N SER A 988 25.67 4.10 -10.44
CA SER A 988 26.52 2.92 -10.69
C SER A 988 27.11 2.88 -12.10
N VAL A 989 26.32 3.33 -13.07
CA VAL A 989 26.69 3.42 -14.49
C VAL A 989 27.88 4.36 -14.76
N HIS A 990 28.19 5.28 -13.85
CA HIS A 990 29.34 6.20 -13.94
C HIS A 990 30.60 5.64 -13.28
N VAL A 991 30.52 4.52 -12.57
CA VAL A 991 31.70 3.81 -12.08
C VAL A 991 32.30 3.05 -13.26
N ARG A 992 33.50 3.41 -13.73
CA ARG A 992 34.12 2.73 -14.88
C ARG A 992 34.38 1.25 -14.60
N ILE A 993 34.22 0.42 -15.62
CA ILE A 993 34.39 -1.04 -15.53
C ILE A 993 35.83 -1.40 -15.17
N GLU A 994 36.80 -0.69 -15.73
CA GLU A 994 38.23 -0.88 -15.48
C GLU A 994 38.57 -0.54 -14.02
N THR A 995 37.92 0.49 -13.45
CA THR A 995 38.12 0.85 -12.04
C THR A 995 37.50 -0.20 -11.12
N LEU A 996 36.36 -0.79 -11.51
CA LEU A 996 35.79 -1.93 -10.79
C LEU A 996 36.72 -3.15 -10.83
N GLU A 997 37.35 -3.47 -11.97
CA GLU A 997 38.35 -4.56 -12.08
C GLU A 997 39.57 -4.29 -11.21
N ALA A 998 40.03 -3.04 -11.16
CA ALA A 998 41.12 -2.66 -10.27
C ALA A 998 40.76 -2.86 -8.80
N ILE A 999 39.52 -2.54 -8.39
CA ILE A 999 39.02 -2.81 -7.04
C ILE A 999 38.96 -4.33 -6.78
N GLU A 1000 38.35 -5.10 -7.68
CA GLU A 1000 38.23 -6.57 -7.55
C GLU A 1000 39.61 -7.26 -7.47
N ALA A 1001 40.55 -6.89 -8.35
CA ALA A 1001 41.91 -7.39 -8.35
C ALA A 1001 42.64 -7.02 -7.05
N ALA A 1002 42.55 -5.76 -6.61
CA ALA A 1002 43.17 -5.31 -5.37
C ALA A 1002 42.64 -6.05 -4.14
N LEU A 1003 41.33 -6.32 -4.10
CA LEU A 1003 40.70 -7.09 -3.01
C LEU A 1003 41.14 -8.56 -3.04
N LYS A 1004 41.18 -9.17 -4.23
CA LYS A 1004 41.66 -10.55 -4.43
C LYS A 1004 43.11 -10.71 -3.99
N ASP A 1005 43.97 -9.76 -4.35
CA ASP A 1005 45.39 -9.72 -4.01
C ASP A 1005 45.64 -9.21 -2.58
N ARG A 1006 44.57 -8.84 -1.85
CA ARG A 1006 44.62 -8.29 -0.49
C ARG A 1006 45.45 -6.99 -0.39
N SER A 1007 45.53 -6.23 -1.49
CA SER A 1007 46.23 -4.95 -1.58
C SER A 1007 45.29 -3.80 -1.25
N LEU A 1008 45.16 -3.50 0.04
CA LEU A 1008 44.33 -2.39 0.53
C LEU A 1008 44.73 -1.02 -0.04
N PRO A 1009 46.04 -0.69 -0.19
CA PRO A 1009 46.44 0.55 -0.83
C PRO A 1009 45.93 0.66 -2.29
N ALA A 1010 45.93 -0.44 -3.04
CA ALA A 1010 45.41 -0.45 -4.41
C ALA A 1010 43.89 -0.28 -4.46
N ALA A 1011 43.15 -0.97 -3.58
CA ALA A 1011 41.70 -0.85 -3.49
C ALA A 1011 41.28 0.58 -3.09
N ARG A 1012 41.99 1.17 -2.11
CA ARG A 1012 41.80 2.57 -1.70
C ARG A 1012 42.06 3.53 -2.86
N ARG A 1013 43.19 3.39 -3.55
CA ARG A 1013 43.54 4.24 -4.69
C ARG A 1013 42.47 4.18 -5.78
N ALA A 1014 41.99 2.98 -6.11
CA ALA A 1014 40.94 2.81 -7.09
C ALA A 1014 39.62 3.48 -6.66
N LEU A 1015 39.24 3.41 -5.38
CA LEU A 1015 38.07 4.15 -4.85
C LEU A 1015 38.25 5.68 -4.88
N GLU A 1016 39.45 6.16 -4.54
CA GLU A 1016 39.82 7.59 -4.64
C GLU A 1016 39.75 8.07 -6.09
N ASP A 1017 40.16 7.26 -7.06
CA ASP A 1017 40.06 7.56 -8.49
C ASP A 1017 38.58 7.65 -8.94
N VAL A 1018 37.68 6.79 -8.42
CA VAL A 1018 36.23 6.92 -8.68
C VAL A 1018 35.70 8.22 -8.10
N ALA A 1019 36.09 8.58 -6.87
CA ALA A 1019 35.64 9.81 -6.22
C ALA A 1019 36.15 11.07 -6.95
N ALA A 1020 37.37 11.03 -7.48
CA ALA A 1020 37.93 12.10 -8.30
C ALA A 1020 37.16 12.27 -9.62
N TYR A 1021 36.87 11.16 -10.31
CA TYR A 1021 36.06 11.16 -11.53
C TYR A 1021 34.63 11.67 -11.27
N ALA A 1022 34.01 11.22 -10.17
CA ALA A 1022 32.69 11.68 -9.74
C ALA A 1022 32.61 13.21 -9.53
N ARG A 1023 33.67 13.78 -8.93
CA ARG A 1023 33.80 15.23 -8.73
C ARG A 1023 33.86 15.98 -10.06
N GLU A 1024 34.60 15.46 -11.03
CA GLU A 1024 34.69 16.04 -12.36
C GLU A 1024 33.35 15.96 -13.10
N LEU A 1025 32.67 14.83 -13.01
CA LEU A 1025 31.41 14.56 -13.70
C LEU A 1025 30.24 15.39 -13.16
N LEU A 1026 30.07 15.45 -11.83
CA LEU A 1026 28.92 16.12 -11.19
C LEU A 1026 29.16 17.59 -10.85
N LYS A 1027 30.41 18.08 -10.94
CA LYS A 1027 30.79 19.47 -10.63
C LYS A 1027 30.18 19.91 -9.28
N GLU A 1028 29.36 20.96 -9.29
CA GLU A 1028 28.74 21.56 -8.10
C GLU A 1028 27.68 20.67 -7.42
N GLN A 1029 27.16 19.64 -8.09
CA GLN A 1029 26.19 18.70 -7.51
C GLN A 1029 26.85 17.62 -6.65
N PHE A 1030 28.18 17.51 -6.72
CA PHE A 1030 28.93 16.57 -5.90
C PHE A 1030 29.07 17.09 -4.46
N LEU A 1031 28.95 16.20 -3.47
CA LEU A 1031 29.28 16.49 -2.07
C LEU A 1031 30.59 15.76 -1.69
N PRO A 1032 31.77 16.31 -2.05
CA PRO A 1032 33.04 15.60 -1.92
C PRO A 1032 33.33 15.15 -0.49
N ALA A 1033 33.07 16.00 0.50
CA ALA A 1033 33.36 15.70 1.89
C ALA A 1033 32.62 14.44 2.39
N ALA A 1034 31.35 14.29 2.02
CA ALA A 1034 30.55 13.12 2.42
C ALA A 1034 31.04 11.84 1.71
N ALA A 1035 31.46 11.93 0.44
CA ALA A 1035 32.02 10.81 -0.31
C ALA A 1035 33.38 10.38 0.26
N GLU A 1036 34.29 11.33 0.50
CA GLU A 1036 35.61 11.09 1.11
C GLU A 1036 35.48 10.46 2.50
N GLU A 1037 34.55 10.94 3.32
CA GLU A 1037 34.28 10.37 4.64
C GLU A 1037 33.78 8.92 4.55
N ARG A 1038 32.86 8.61 3.64
CA ARG A 1038 32.37 7.24 3.42
C ARG A 1038 33.48 6.31 2.93
N VAL A 1039 34.30 6.75 1.99
CA VAL A 1039 35.46 5.98 1.51
C VAL A 1039 36.45 5.74 2.64
N ALA A 1040 36.74 6.76 3.46
CA ALA A 1040 37.63 6.62 4.61
C ALA A 1040 37.10 5.62 5.65
N ARG A 1041 35.80 5.63 5.95
CA ARG A 1041 35.16 4.65 6.85
C ARG A 1041 35.26 3.23 6.29
N PHE A 1042 35.04 3.06 4.98
CA PHE A 1042 35.16 1.76 4.32
C PHE A 1042 36.59 1.21 4.41
N VAL A 1043 37.60 2.04 4.11
CA VAL A 1043 39.01 1.67 4.24
C VAL A 1043 39.36 1.27 5.67
N ARG A 1044 38.93 2.05 6.69
CA ARG A 1044 39.18 1.71 8.11
C ARG A 1044 38.61 0.34 8.49
N PHE A 1045 37.40 0.03 8.04
CA PHE A 1045 36.79 -1.28 8.28
C PHE A 1045 37.60 -2.41 7.62
N VAL A 1046 38.00 -2.21 6.37
CA VAL A 1046 38.76 -3.22 5.63
C VAL A 1046 40.13 -3.46 6.29
N ASP A 1047 40.83 -2.40 6.71
CA ASP A 1047 42.09 -2.50 7.46
C ASP A 1047 41.93 -3.33 8.74
N TRP A 1048 40.88 -3.06 9.51
CA TRP A 1048 40.55 -3.84 10.71
C TRP A 1048 40.24 -5.31 10.39
N TYR A 1049 39.41 -5.59 9.38
CA TYR A 1049 39.06 -6.96 9.00
C TYR A 1049 40.32 -7.75 8.62
N HIS A 1050 41.23 -7.15 7.83
CA HIS A 1050 42.48 -7.78 7.46
C HIS A 1050 43.42 -8.02 8.65
N ALA A 1051 43.45 -7.11 9.62
CA ALA A 1051 44.16 -7.36 10.87
C ALA A 1051 43.59 -8.58 11.60
N MET A 1052 42.27 -8.69 11.72
CA MET A 1052 41.61 -9.86 12.33
C MET A 1052 41.88 -11.17 11.58
N LEU A 1053 41.99 -11.11 10.25
CA LEU A 1053 42.37 -12.27 9.42
C LEU A 1053 43.84 -12.69 9.69
N ARG A 1054 44.78 -11.74 9.77
CA ARG A 1054 46.20 -12.02 10.09
C ARG A 1054 46.38 -12.60 11.49
N GLU A 1055 45.56 -12.16 12.45
CA GLU A 1055 45.54 -12.66 13.82
C GLU A 1055 44.87 -14.04 13.95
N GLY A 1056 44.34 -14.61 12.86
CA GLY A 1056 43.60 -15.88 12.88
C GLY A 1056 42.23 -15.80 13.57
N LYS A 1057 41.77 -14.58 13.92
CA LYS A 1057 40.46 -14.36 14.52
C LYS A 1057 39.34 -14.55 13.50
N PHE A 1058 39.57 -14.16 12.25
CA PHE A 1058 38.67 -14.45 11.12
C PHE A 1058 39.24 -15.58 10.27
N ARG A 1059 38.37 -16.42 9.70
CA ARG A 1059 38.77 -17.60 8.92
C ARG A 1059 38.66 -17.36 7.42
N ALA A 1060 37.71 -16.55 7.00
CA ALA A 1060 37.42 -16.28 5.60
C ALA A 1060 37.90 -14.87 5.21
N PRO A 1061 38.54 -14.71 4.04
CA PRO A 1061 38.84 -13.39 3.51
C PRO A 1061 37.55 -12.60 3.31
N LEU A 1062 37.68 -11.28 3.29
CA LEU A 1062 36.59 -10.38 2.96
C LEU A 1062 36.40 -10.40 1.44
N TYR A 1063 35.52 -11.26 0.94
CA TYR A 1063 35.22 -11.36 -0.49
C TYR A 1063 33.85 -10.75 -0.82
N ASP A 1064 33.72 -10.30 -2.06
CA ASP A 1064 32.58 -9.68 -2.77
C ASP A 1064 31.31 -9.42 -1.93
N ARG A 1065 30.59 -10.47 -1.54
CA ARG A 1065 29.31 -10.37 -0.81
C ARG A 1065 29.43 -9.69 0.56
N LYS A 1066 30.52 -9.97 1.31
CA LYS A 1066 30.77 -9.34 2.61
C LYS A 1066 31.07 -7.85 2.46
N LEU A 1067 31.83 -7.48 1.43
CA LEU A 1067 32.16 -6.08 1.10
C LEU A 1067 30.92 -5.29 0.69
N VAL A 1068 30.07 -5.88 -0.15
CA VAL A 1068 28.82 -5.27 -0.58
C VAL A 1068 27.94 -4.92 0.63
N SER A 1069 27.77 -5.84 1.58
CA SER A 1069 27.00 -5.59 2.80
C SER A 1069 27.56 -4.43 3.62
N VAL A 1070 28.88 -4.37 3.82
CA VAL A 1070 29.53 -3.28 4.58
C VAL A 1070 29.44 -1.96 3.83
N GLY A 1071 29.73 -1.95 2.53
CA GLY A 1071 29.65 -0.75 1.72
C GLY A 1071 28.22 -0.18 1.69
N ALA A 1072 27.20 -1.04 1.66
CA ALA A 1072 25.80 -0.61 1.77
C ALA A 1072 25.47 0.04 3.13
N VAL A 1073 26.00 -0.51 4.24
CA VAL A 1073 25.83 0.08 5.59
C VAL A 1073 26.37 1.50 5.64
N ILE A 1074 27.50 1.76 4.97
CA ILE A 1074 28.15 3.07 4.94
C ILE A 1074 27.45 4.01 3.94
N ALA A 1075 27.10 3.50 2.76
CA ALA A 1075 26.50 4.27 1.68
C ALA A 1075 25.07 4.70 1.97
N LYS A 1076 24.37 3.99 2.86
CA LYS A 1076 22.95 4.21 3.19
C LYS A 1076 22.76 4.45 4.70
N PRO A 1077 23.21 5.60 5.22
CA PRO A 1077 23.06 5.94 6.65
C PRO A 1077 21.61 6.06 7.12
N GLU A 1078 20.65 6.21 6.20
CA GLU A 1078 19.20 6.22 6.46
C GLU A 1078 18.61 4.83 6.74
N LEU A 1079 19.37 3.75 6.50
CA LEU A 1079 18.95 2.42 6.94
C LEU A 1079 18.77 2.42 8.46
N THR A 1080 17.64 1.86 8.92
CA THR A 1080 17.40 1.70 10.35
C THR A 1080 18.58 0.96 11.01
N PRO A 1081 18.93 1.25 12.27
CA PRO A 1081 20.03 0.58 12.95
C PRO A 1081 19.95 -0.96 12.91
N TRP A 1082 18.73 -1.51 12.94
CA TRP A 1082 18.51 -2.95 12.87
C TRP A 1082 18.90 -3.55 11.51
N ARG A 1083 18.69 -2.81 10.42
CA ARG A 1083 19.10 -3.25 9.08
C ARG A 1083 20.60 -3.15 8.88
N GLN A 1084 21.20 -2.07 9.37
CA GLN A 1084 22.66 -1.94 9.37
C GLN A 1084 23.28 -3.11 10.13
N ARG A 1085 22.73 -3.45 11.30
CA ARG A 1085 23.12 -4.63 12.06
C ARG A 1085 22.99 -5.94 11.28
N ASN A 1086 21.89 -6.15 10.55
CA ASN A 1086 21.70 -7.37 9.75
C ASN A 1086 22.69 -7.50 8.59
N LEU A 1087 23.02 -6.40 7.92
CA LEU A 1087 24.06 -6.38 6.90
C LEU A 1087 25.45 -6.67 7.52
N LEU A 1088 25.75 -6.10 8.69
CA LEU A 1088 26.98 -6.42 9.41
C LEU A 1088 27.02 -7.88 9.86
N ASN A 1089 25.90 -8.44 10.32
CA ASN A 1089 25.78 -9.86 10.63
C ASN A 1089 26.13 -10.71 9.39
N ALA A 1090 25.51 -10.42 8.24
CA ALA A 1090 25.80 -11.10 6.98
C ALA A 1090 27.29 -10.99 6.57
N ALA A 1091 27.93 -9.85 6.82
CA ALA A 1091 29.32 -9.64 6.49
C ALA A 1091 30.30 -10.35 7.44
N LEU A 1092 29.97 -10.45 8.73
CA LEU A 1092 30.89 -10.88 9.79
C LEU A 1092 30.68 -12.33 10.24
N TRP A 1093 29.55 -12.95 9.87
CA TRP A 1093 29.27 -14.35 10.16
C TRP A 1093 30.24 -15.30 9.41
N GLU A 1094 30.60 -16.38 10.09
CA GLU A 1094 31.42 -17.46 9.56
C GLU A 1094 30.91 -18.81 10.12
N PRO A 1095 31.02 -19.92 9.36
CA PRO A 1095 30.69 -21.24 9.88
C PRO A 1095 31.47 -21.57 11.16
N GLY A 1096 30.74 -21.99 12.19
CA GLY A 1096 31.32 -22.35 13.50
C GLY A 1096 31.59 -21.16 14.44
N LEU A 1097 31.22 -19.94 14.05
CA LEU A 1097 31.30 -18.77 14.93
C LEU A 1097 30.18 -18.81 15.98
N SER A 1098 30.52 -18.62 17.26
CA SER A 1098 29.52 -18.52 18.32
C SER A 1098 28.71 -17.22 18.20
N GLU A 1099 27.46 -17.22 18.66
CA GLU A 1099 26.63 -16.01 18.69
C GLU A 1099 27.29 -14.88 19.51
N PRO A 1100 27.85 -15.10 20.72
CA PRO A 1100 28.58 -14.07 21.45
C PRO A 1100 29.77 -13.48 20.68
N ASP A 1101 30.55 -14.31 19.99
CA ASP A 1101 31.70 -13.83 19.20
C ASP A 1101 31.24 -12.98 18.01
N LEU A 1102 30.16 -13.40 17.35
CA LEU A 1102 29.53 -12.61 16.30
C LEU A 1102 29.04 -11.26 16.83
N GLU A 1103 28.37 -11.22 17.98
CA GLU A 1103 27.93 -9.96 18.59
C GLU A 1103 29.10 -9.04 18.91
N LEU A 1104 30.22 -9.59 19.40
CA LEU A 1104 31.44 -8.82 19.64
C LEU A 1104 32.01 -8.24 18.34
N ARG A 1105 32.04 -9.02 17.25
CA ARG A 1105 32.46 -8.55 15.93
C ARG A 1105 31.56 -7.44 15.41
N ILE A 1106 30.24 -7.60 15.52
CA ILE A 1106 29.25 -6.60 15.09
C ILE A 1106 29.42 -5.30 15.90
N ALA A 1107 29.58 -5.40 17.21
CA ALA A 1107 29.82 -4.25 18.07
C ALA A 1107 31.09 -3.49 17.69
N LYS A 1108 32.19 -4.21 17.42
CA LYS A 1108 33.44 -3.58 17.00
C LYS A 1108 33.34 -2.94 15.62
N ALA A 1109 32.68 -3.61 14.67
CA ALA A 1109 32.41 -3.04 13.35
C ALA A 1109 31.55 -1.78 13.43
N TRP A 1110 30.54 -1.76 14.30
CA TRP A 1110 29.67 -0.60 14.54
C TRP A 1110 30.47 0.63 14.99
N GLU A 1111 31.42 0.42 15.91
CA GLU A 1111 32.35 1.45 16.41
C GLU A 1111 33.27 1.97 15.29
N ILE A 1112 33.93 1.07 14.56
CA ILE A 1112 34.89 1.42 13.50
C ILE A 1112 34.24 2.20 12.35
N LEU A 1113 33.00 1.84 12.02
CA LEU A 1113 32.22 2.49 10.98
C LEU A 1113 31.55 3.79 11.44
N GLU A 1114 31.67 4.14 12.73
CA GLU A 1114 31.06 5.34 13.32
C GLU A 1114 29.56 5.43 13.05
N LEU A 1115 28.85 4.29 13.17
CA LEU A 1115 27.42 4.23 12.87
C LEU A 1115 26.61 4.96 13.94
N LYS A 1116 25.65 5.77 13.49
CA LYS A 1116 24.80 6.57 14.36
C LYS A 1116 23.83 5.70 15.16
N GLY A 1117 23.61 6.08 16.42
CA GLY A 1117 22.68 5.40 17.32
C GLY A 1117 23.29 4.22 18.08
N LYS A 1118 22.52 3.69 19.03
CA LYS A 1118 22.94 2.50 19.80
C LYS A 1118 22.79 1.26 18.94
N LEU A 1119 23.80 0.38 18.97
CA LEU A 1119 23.72 -0.95 18.38
C LEU A 1119 22.46 -1.66 18.90
N PRO A 1120 21.51 -2.04 18.04
CA PRO A 1120 20.33 -2.77 18.47
C PRO A 1120 20.74 -4.10 19.08
N LYS A 1121 20.16 -4.44 20.24
CA LYS A 1121 20.34 -5.78 20.82
C LYS A 1121 19.82 -6.83 19.83
N PRO A 1122 20.46 -8.00 19.72
CA PRO A 1122 19.89 -9.13 18.99
C PRO A 1122 18.45 -9.36 19.48
N ARG A 1123 17.53 -9.62 18.55
CA ARG A 1123 16.20 -10.12 18.94
C ARG A 1123 16.44 -11.45 19.67
N ARG A 1124 15.90 -11.60 20.88
CA ARG A 1124 15.95 -12.89 21.60
C ARG A 1124 15.42 -13.99 20.67
N LYS A 1125 16.14 -15.12 20.65
CA LYS A 1125 16.07 -16.43 19.94
C LYS A 1125 14.89 -16.86 19.05
N ASP A 1126 13.80 -16.12 18.89
CA ASP A 1126 12.59 -16.60 18.21
C ASP A 1126 12.58 -16.25 16.70
N SER A 1127 13.61 -15.57 16.21
CA SER A 1127 13.93 -15.55 14.78
C SER A 1127 14.96 -16.65 14.53
N PRO A 1128 14.67 -17.70 13.74
CA PRO A 1128 15.62 -18.77 13.52
C PRO A 1128 16.94 -18.15 13.08
N ALA A 1129 18.00 -18.42 13.84
CA ALA A 1129 19.35 -18.25 13.33
C ALA A 1129 19.39 -18.92 11.94
N PRO A 1130 20.08 -18.33 10.94
CA PRO A 1130 20.15 -18.92 9.61
C PRO A 1130 20.48 -20.40 9.77
N GLU A 1131 19.58 -21.28 9.30
CA GLU A 1131 19.70 -22.73 9.51
C GLU A 1131 21.14 -23.16 9.24
N PRO A 1132 21.87 -23.66 10.26
CA PRO A 1132 23.19 -24.24 10.07
C PRO A 1132 23.17 -25.42 9.08
N ALA A 1133 22.00 -26.02 8.87
CA ALA A 1133 21.78 -27.09 7.89
C ALA A 1133 22.17 -26.67 6.46
N SER A 1134 22.03 -25.38 6.08
CA SER A 1134 22.45 -24.91 4.75
C SER A 1134 23.97 -24.76 4.59
N ALA A 1135 24.72 -24.62 5.69
CA ALA A 1135 26.17 -24.59 5.69
C ALA A 1135 26.77 -26.00 5.78
N GLN A 1136 26.16 -26.89 6.57
CA GLN A 1136 26.57 -28.30 6.66
C GLN A 1136 26.30 -29.05 5.35
N ALA A 1137 25.18 -28.76 4.66
CA ALA A 1137 24.88 -29.30 3.33
C ALA A 1137 25.68 -28.63 2.18
N ALA A 1138 26.45 -27.59 2.47
CA ALA A 1138 27.44 -27.02 1.54
C ALA A 1138 28.87 -27.49 1.84
N LEU A 1139 29.07 -28.15 2.99
CA LEU A 1139 30.30 -28.80 3.42
C LEU A 1139 30.31 -30.29 3.05
N ASN A 1140 29.13 -30.93 3.04
CA ASN A 1140 28.84 -32.22 2.40
C ASN A 1140 28.53 -32.00 0.91
#